data_AF-A0A927J970-F1
#
_entry.id   AF-A0A927J970-F1
#
_cell.length_a   1.000
_cell.length_b   1.000
_cell.length_c   1.000
_cell.angle_alpha   90.00
_cell.angle_beta   90.00
_cell.angle_gamma   90.00
#
_symmetry.space_group_name_H-M   'P 1'
#
loop_
_entity.id
_entity.type
_entity.pdbx_description
1 polymer ?
#
loop_
_entity_poly.entity_id
_entity_poly.type
_entity_poly.pdbx_seq_one_letter_code
_entity_poly.pdbx_strand_id
1 'polypeptide(L)'
;MKKNACCVLLLFIFFCSFSNLYSQSKYGNATKEELEMTEYSADTTAAAVMLLKTGETRFVYDERSGFRFEFTMQVKIKILKTEGLSWCDNDISYYEASSRNKEEIRGLSGTTYNLEDGKIVKTKLSKDNIFDEDTDNKWKVKKITMPAAKVGSVIEYKYTIVSDFFYDLRSFYFQSSIPIVNTSYEVTIPEYFRYNVDFQGYIRIDTKTEPVNETIFMRLTDESGRTQSVNHKCTAERYKFTGNNIPALKDESYLWTVGDFISRVGFELKTIQMPYQTIKSFSTTWANIDKELFDSSSFGGNLKKSDLFKEEISKTDVNLERAKEIQDMVKYKVKWNDRTSFYPTNLKDVLKNSIGNSADVNFLLINALKAGGFDAFPVLLSTRSNGRIPFTYPSISAFNYVITGIRIDTTLYFTDAATKYGDWNLLPPKCLVPQARILENDYRDWVDLTGFSEGSELQIAHCSFVDSQRKAKTHVTLKGIAAYNARGVYFGAKDKDAFVEQMSKDLSATIDDFNISNLDNTGQELKMEYVQGADLALGDEFLYVNPLIDNFYKTNPFKEEKREFPVQFPYLYNYAQVVTLDIPDGYVIDELPKSEKLVMNDDDISLLYRIVATDKAIRLQYQYKLKKIQFLPNEYDLLKDFFAKLVLKNSEQIVFKKKVVEEQPVNNVVNE
;
A
#
# COMPACT_ATOMS: atom_id res chain seq x y z
N MET A 1 56.22 8.19 -46.44
CA MET A 1 55.84 7.76 -45.07
C MET A 1 55.26 8.90 -44.23
N LYS A 2 54.16 9.55 -44.67
CA LYS A 2 53.51 10.66 -43.94
C LYS A 2 51.98 10.72 -44.19
N LYS A 3 51.28 9.58 -44.14
CA LYS A 3 49.80 9.57 -44.20
C LYS A 3 49.07 8.73 -43.16
N ASN A 4 49.77 7.93 -42.35
CA ASN A 4 49.11 7.02 -41.39
C ASN A 4 49.20 7.47 -39.91
N ALA A 5 49.76 8.65 -39.62
CA ALA A 5 49.90 9.13 -38.23
C ALA A 5 48.73 10.03 -37.76
N CYS A 6 47.94 10.61 -38.67
CA CYS A 6 46.86 11.55 -38.28
C CYS A 6 45.54 10.86 -37.93
N CYS A 7 45.25 9.67 -38.46
CA CYS A 7 43.97 8.98 -38.18
C CYS A 7 43.97 8.18 -36.88
N VAL A 8 45.14 7.85 -36.32
CA VAL A 8 45.23 7.14 -35.03
C VAL A 8 45.14 8.10 -33.85
N LEU A 9 45.51 9.37 -34.03
CA LEU A 9 45.38 10.40 -32.98
C LEU A 9 43.93 10.92 -32.83
N LEU A 10 43.12 10.86 -33.89
CA LEU A 10 41.71 11.26 -33.86
C LEU A 10 40.76 10.18 -33.32
N LEU A 11 41.16 8.90 -33.36
CA LEU A 11 40.39 7.80 -32.75
C LEU A 11 40.68 7.61 -31.25
N PHE A 12 41.77 8.17 -30.72
CA PHE A 12 42.07 8.13 -29.28
C PHE A 12 41.44 9.30 -28.50
N ILE A 13 40.97 10.34 -29.19
CA ILE A 13 40.31 11.51 -28.55
C ILE A 13 38.78 11.31 -28.45
N PHE A 14 38.19 10.35 -29.18
CA PHE A 14 36.76 10.03 -29.11
C PHE A 14 36.40 8.92 -28.10
N PHE A 15 37.40 8.35 -27.41
CA PHE A 15 37.23 7.40 -26.31
C PHE A 15 37.57 7.97 -24.93
N CYS A 16 37.66 9.30 -24.80
CA CYS A 16 37.34 9.97 -23.53
C CYS A 16 35.81 10.01 -23.42
N SER A 17 35.22 8.83 -23.23
CA SER A 17 33.87 8.72 -22.71
C SER A 17 33.79 9.58 -21.45
N PHE A 18 32.74 10.38 -21.38
CA PHE A 18 32.29 11.14 -20.22
C PHE A 18 32.25 10.25 -18.96
N SER A 19 33.39 10.04 -18.32
CA SER A 19 33.44 9.88 -16.88
C SER A 19 33.46 11.29 -16.31
N ASN A 20 32.32 11.99 -16.39
CA ASN A 20 32.01 12.95 -15.36
C ASN A 20 31.85 12.14 -14.08
N LEU A 21 32.99 11.81 -13.44
CA LEU A 21 33.00 11.70 -12.00
C LEU A 21 32.45 13.04 -11.54
N TYR A 22 31.17 13.08 -11.16
CA TYR A 22 30.72 14.05 -10.19
C TYR A 22 31.70 13.91 -9.03
N SER A 23 32.65 14.84 -8.95
CA SER A 23 33.50 15.06 -7.79
C SER A 23 32.62 14.80 -6.57
N GLN A 24 32.97 13.79 -5.75
CA GLN A 24 32.12 13.29 -4.65
C GLN A 24 31.36 14.44 -4.02
N SER A 25 30.06 14.56 -4.32
CA SER A 25 29.27 15.70 -3.87
C SER A 25 29.38 15.76 -2.36
N LYS A 26 29.88 16.87 -1.81
CA LYS A 26 30.03 17.04 -0.37
C LYS A 26 28.89 17.89 0.17
N TYR A 27 28.41 17.52 1.35
CA TYR A 27 27.51 18.36 2.12
C TYR A 27 28.21 19.67 2.50
N GLY A 28 27.47 20.78 2.53
CA GLY A 28 27.93 22.08 3.02
C GLY A 28 28.18 23.12 1.93
N ASN A 29 28.26 22.72 0.65
CA ASN A 29 28.40 23.63 -0.49
C ASN A 29 27.85 23.02 -1.79
N ALA A 30 27.00 23.77 -2.51
CA ALA A 30 26.68 23.49 -3.91
C ALA A 30 27.78 24.04 -4.83
N THR A 31 28.15 23.25 -5.83
CA THR A 31 29.06 23.64 -6.90
C THR A 31 28.31 24.34 -8.03
N LYS A 32 29.04 25.04 -8.89
CA LYS A 32 28.43 25.71 -10.04
C LYS A 32 27.89 24.68 -11.03
N GLU A 33 28.61 23.58 -11.23
CA GLU A 33 28.22 22.47 -12.09
C GLU A 33 26.90 21.83 -11.65
N GLU A 34 26.71 21.62 -10.35
CA GLU A 34 25.43 21.10 -9.81
C GLU A 34 24.28 22.09 -10.03
N LEU A 35 24.52 23.40 -9.93
CA LEU A 35 23.51 24.44 -10.18
C LEU A 35 23.18 24.62 -11.66
N GLU A 36 24.14 24.40 -12.55
CA GLU A 36 23.95 24.47 -14.01
C GLU A 36 23.37 23.18 -14.60
N MET A 37 23.36 22.08 -13.85
CA MET A 37 22.70 20.83 -14.24
C MET A 37 21.22 21.05 -14.57
N THR A 38 20.81 20.72 -15.79
CA THR A 38 19.40 20.82 -16.25
C THR A 38 18.72 19.47 -16.38
N GLU A 39 19.49 18.38 -16.46
CA GLU A 39 19.01 17.01 -16.55
C GLU A 39 19.96 16.04 -15.84
N TYR A 40 19.46 14.86 -15.46
CA TYR A 40 20.28 13.75 -14.97
C TYR A 40 20.42 12.70 -16.07
N SER A 41 21.63 12.50 -16.57
CA SER A 41 21.87 11.68 -17.78
C SER A 41 21.47 10.21 -17.62
N ALA A 42 21.53 9.65 -16.41
CA ALA A 42 21.13 8.27 -16.15
C ALA A 42 19.59 8.10 -16.03
N ASP A 43 18.84 9.18 -15.83
CA ASP A 43 17.38 9.21 -15.88
C ASP A 43 16.91 10.61 -16.30
N THR A 44 16.73 10.80 -17.60
CA THR A 44 16.28 12.08 -18.19
C THR A 44 14.82 12.41 -17.82
N THR A 45 14.07 11.43 -17.30
CA THR A 45 12.70 11.64 -16.83
C THR A 45 12.67 12.23 -15.42
N ALA A 46 13.75 12.13 -14.64
CA ALA A 46 13.83 12.59 -13.26
C ALA A 46 13.45 14.07 -13.09
N ALA A 47 12.55 14.34 -12.15
CA ALA A 47 12.14 15.70 -11.77
C ALA A 47 13.10 16.35 -10.76
N ALA A 48 13.79 15.52 -9.98
CA ALA A 48 14.86 15.90 -9.07
C ALA A 48 15.84 14.73 -8.93
N VAL A 49 17.03 14.97 -8.39
CA VAL A 49 18.03 13.93 -8.13
C VAL A 49 18.72 14.20 -6.79
N MET A 50 18.84 13.18 -5.94
CA MET A 50 19.65 13.28 -4.72
C MET A 50 21.12 13.11 -5.10
N LEU A 51 21.89 14.19 -5.03
CA LEU A 51 23.33 14.16 -5.30
C LEU A 51 24.09 13.44 -4.19
N LEU A 52 23.57 13.54 -2.95
CA LEU A 52 24.15 12.94 -1.76
C LEU A 52 23.04 12.58 -0.76
N LYS A 53 23.10 11.36 -0.20
CA LYS A 53 22.30 10.94 0.96
C LYS A 53 23.16 10.13 1.93
N THR A 54 23.58 10.72 3.04
CA THR A 54 24.40 10.04 4.04
C THR A 54 23.69 9.91 5.38
N GLY A 55 23.93 8.78 6.05
CA GLY A 55 23.48 8.56 7.42
C GLY A 55 24.60 8.07 8.33
N GLU A 56 24.49 8.37 9.62
CA GLU A 56 25.39 7.86 10.66
C GLU A 56 24.58 7.47 11.88
N THR A 57 24.83 6.30 12.46
CA THR A 57 24.26 5.86 13.74
C THR A 57 25.36 5.49 14.71
N ARG A 58 25.33 6.13 15.89
CA ARG A 58 26.27 5.86 16.97
C ARG A 58 25.54 5.80 18.31
N PHE A 59 26.08 5.03 19.23
CA PHE A 59 25.56 4.95 20.59
C PHE A 59 26.19 6.03 21.46
N VAL A 60 25.35 6.68 22.27
CA VAL A 60 25.75 7.65 23.28
C VAL A 60 25.16 7.24 24.62
N TYR A 61 25.71 7.77 25.71
CA TYR A 61 25.20 7.52 27.04
C TYR A 61 24.64 8.80 27.64
N ASP A 62 23.47 8.68 28.25
CA ASP A 62 22.81 9.71 29.02
C ASP A 62 22.65 9.22 30.46
N GLU A 63 22.92 10.08 31.42
CA GLU A 63 22.80 9.73 32.83
C GLU A 63 21.38 9.31 33.23
N ARG A 64 20.36 9.94 32.62
CA ARG A 64 18.96 9.71 32.95
C ARG A 64 18.34 8.58 32.13
N SER A 65 18.64 8.53 30.84
CA SER A 65 18.05 7.55 29.90
C SER A 65 18.90 6.29 29.70
N GLY A 66 20.15 6.27 30.18
CA GLY A 66 21.12 5.22 29.88
C GLY A 66 21.62 5.30 28.44
N PHE A 67 21.78 4.16 27.79
CA PHE A 67 22.17 4.13 26.37
C PHE A 67 21.08 4.74 25.49
N ARG A 68 21.52 5.55 24.52
CA ARG A 68 20.72 6.11 23.43
C ARG A 68 21.47 5.89 22.13
N PHE A 69 20.80 6.11 21.01
CA PHE A 69 21.50 6.29 19.73
C PHE A 69 21.26 7.68 19.16
N GLU A 70 22.24 8.16 18.39
CA GLU A 70 22.11 9.34 17.54
C GLU A 70 22.11 8.90 16.09
N PHE A 71 21.03 9.19 15.37
CA PHE A 71 20.88 8.98 13.93
C PHE A 71 21.01 10.31 13.21
N THR A 72 22.13 10.56 12.55
CA THR A 72 22.37 11.78 11.75
C THR A 72 22.07 11.51 10.29
N MET A 73 21.32 12.40 9.65
CA MET A 73 21.01 12.36 8.22
C MET A 73 21.50 13.62 7.53
N GLN A 74 22.09 13.48 6.35
CA GLN A 74 22.44 14.60 5.46
C GLN A 74 21.95 14.29 4.06
N VAL A 75 21.27 15.25 3.44
CA VAL A 75 20.70 15.10 2.10
C VAL A 75 21.04 16.33 1.29
N LYS A 76 21.37 16.14 0.00
CA LYS A 76 21.56 17.19 -0.98
C LYS A 76 20.83 16.82 -2.27
N ILE A 77 19.91 17.68 -2.72
CA ILE A 77 19.00 17.41 -3.83
C ILE A 77 19.13 18.52 -4.87
N LYS A 78 19.17 18.14 -6.14
CA LYS A 78 19.06 19.04 -7.29
C LYS A 78 17.64 18.98 -7.85
N ILE A 79 17.01 20.14 -8.02
CA ILE A 79 15.68 20.30 -8.62
C ILE A 79 15.84 20.52 -10.13
N LEU A 80 15.27 19.63 -10.95
CA LEU A 80 15.42 19.65 -12.41
C LEU A 80 14.14 20.15 -13.11
N LYS A 81 12.97 19.83 -12.56
CA LYS A 81 11.65 20.17 -13.11
C LYS A 81 10.71 20.68 -12.02
N THR A 82 9.58 21.25 -12.43
CA THR A 82 8.58 21.82 -11.51
C THR A 82 8.06 20.78 -10.51
N GLU A 83 7.81 19.55 -10.95
CA GLU A 83 7.34 18.45 -10.12
C GLU A 83 8.35 18.10 -9.00
N GLY A 84 9.63 18.38 -9.24
CA GLY A 84 10.72 18.18 -8.28
C GLY A 84 10.65 19.14 -7.09
N LEU A 85 9.91 20.24 -7.17
CA LEU A 85 9.75 21.19 -6.06
C LEU A 85 9.11 20.55 -4.83
N SER A 86 8.33 19.48 -5.00
CA SER A 86 7.80 18.67 -3.90
C SER A 86 8.89 18.14 -2.95
N TRP A 87 10.13 17.94 -3.42
CA TRP A 87 11.27 17.53 -2.59
C TRP A 87 11.87 18.63 -1.73
N CYS A 88 11.38 19.87 -1.88
CA CYS A 88 11.75 20.99 -1.02
C CYS A 88 10.98 20.97 0.30
N ASP A 89 9.86 20.25 0.37
CA ASP A 89 9.12 19.97 1.58
C ASP A 89 9.54 18.59 2.10
N ASN A 90 10.00 18.51 3.35
CA ASN A 90 10.46 17.25 3.94
C ASN A 90 9.88 17.05 5.34
N ASP A 91 9.47 15.82 5.62
CA ASP A 91 8.87 15.42 6.88
C ASP A 91 9.86 14.56 7.69
N ILE A 92 10.11 14.97 8.94
CA ILE A 92 10.99 14.24 9.87
C ILE A 92 10.13 13.70 11.01
N SER A 93 9.70 12.45 10.89
CA SER A 93 8.93 11.77 11.93
C SER A 93 9.81 11.41 13.13
N TYR A 94 9.30 11.62 14.34
CA TYR A 94 9.94 11.25 15.60
C TYR A 94 8.90 10.75 16.61
N TYR A 95 9.32 9.84 17.50
CA TYR A 95 8.44 9.14 18.43
C TYR A 95 8.59 9.64 19.87
N GLU A 96 7.49 10.00 20.51
CA GLU A 96 7.41 10.45 21.89
C GLU A 96 6.45 9.54 22.68
N ALA A 97 6.98 8.48 23.29
CA ALA A 97 6.18 7.58 24.11
C ALA A 97 5.71 8.25 25.42
N SER A 98 6.56 9.12 25.97
CA SER A 98 6.27 9.96 27.14
C SER A 98 7.28 11.10 27.23
N SER A 99 7.09 12.03 28.16
CA SER A 99 8.07 13.09 28.44
C SER A 99 9.44 12.57 28.90
N ARG A 100 9.55 11.29 29.29
CA ARG A 100 10.80 10.66 29.75
C ARG A 100 11.44 9.70 28.73
N ASN A 101 10.65 9.20 27.78
CA ASN A 101 11.11 8.25 26.76
C ASN A 101 10.66 8.77 25.40
N LYS A 102 11.60 9.35 24.65
CA LYS A 102 11.28 10.05 23.40
C LYS A 102 12.47 10.11 22.46
N GLU A 103 12.17 10.51 21.24
CA GLU A 103 13.12 10.99 20.27
C GLU A 103 13.17 12.51 20.27
N GLU A 104 14.37 13.06 20.09
CA GLU A 104 14.58 14.50 19.96
C GLU A 104 15.29 14.81 18.64
N ILE A 105 14.82 15.82 17.91
CA ILE A 105 15.52 16.33 16.73
C ILE A 105 16.49 17.43 17.17
N ARG A 106 17.77 17.24 16.86
CA ARG A 106 18.87 18.17 17.10
C ARG A 106 19.57 18.55 15.80
N GLY A 107 20.24 19.70 15.82
CA GLY A 107 21.08 20.13 14.70
C GLY A 107 20.37 20.32 13.36
N LEU A 108 19.04 20.49 13.37
CA LEU A 108 18.26 20.71 12.15
C LEU A 108 18.74 22.00 11.47
N SER A 109 19.16 21.87 10.21
CA SER A 109 19.64 22.96 9.39
C SER A 109 19.39 22.65 7.92
N GLY A 110 19.29 23.67 7.09
CA GLY A 110 19.23 23.51 5.64
C GLY A 110 19.66 24.77 4.91
N THR A 111 20.06 24.62 3.65
CA THR A 111 20.40 25.72 2.74
C THR A 111 19.87 25.44 1.34
N THR A 112 19.24 26.44 0.73
CA THR A 112 18.93 26.49 -0.70
C THR A 112 19.99 27.29 -1.41
N TYR A 113 20.46 26.79 -2.54
CA TYR A 113 21.45 27.42 -3.41
C TYR A 113 20.79 27.72 -4.76
N ASN A 114 20.97 28.95 -5.21
CA ASN A 114 20.48 29.45 -6.51
C ASN A 114 21.63 30.07 -7.29
N LEU A 115 21.54 30.03 -8.62
CA LEU A 115 22.40 30.81 -9.49
C LEU A 115 21.66 32.09 -9.89
N GLU A 116 22.19 33.25 -9.50
CA GLU A 116 21.66 34.57 -9.83
C GLU A 116 22.80 35.40 -10.41
N ASP A 117 22.64 35.87 -11.66
CA ASP A 117 23.68 36.58 -12.42
C ASP A 117 25.06 35.88 -12.40
N GLY A 118 25.05 34.54 -12.50
CA GLY A 118 26.25 33.71 -12.48
C GLY A 118 26.91 33.56 -11.11
N LYS A 119 26.31 34.10 -10.04
CA LYS A 119 26.78 33.97 -8.66
C LYS A 119 25.90 33.02 -7.86
N ILE A 120 26.52 32.27 -6.95
CA ILE A 120 25.80 31.37 -6.06
C ILE A 120 25.22 32.17 -4.88
N VAL A 121 23.90 32.26 -4.82
CA VAL A 121 23.15 32.86 -3.72
C VAL A 121 22.67 31.76 -2.77
N LYS A 122 22.89 31.95 -1.46
CA LYS A 122 22.55 30.98 -0.41
C LYS A 122 21.41 31.52 0.45
N THR A 123 20.35 30.73 0.62
CA THR A 123 19.23 31.03 1.53
C THR A 123 19.16 29.94 2.59
N LYS A 124 19.38 30.31 3.86
CA LYS A 124 19.35 29.35 4.98
C LYS A 124 17.91 29.07 5.42
N LEU A 125 17.66 27.84 5.85
CA LEU A 125 16.42 27.44 6.52
C LEU A 125 16.25 28.26 7.80
N SER A 126 15.17 29.05 7.87
CA SER A 126 14.78 29.79 9.07
C SER A 126 13.75 29.01 9.89
N LYS A 127 13.53 29.42 11.14
CA LYS A 127 12.51 28.80 12.01
C LYS A 127 11.09 28.95 11.46
N ASP A 128 10.82 30.01 10.70
CA ASP A 128 9.50 30.26 10.12
C ASP A 128 9.11 29.24 9.03
N ASN A 129 10.08 28.45 8.56
CA ASN A 129 9.87 27.37 7.58
C ASN A 129 9.96 25.98 8.24
N ILE A 130 9.86 25.91 9.57
CA ILE A 130 9.87 24.66 10.34
C ILE A 130 8.57 24.60 11.12
N PHE A 131 7.79 23.55 10.87
CA PHE A 131 6.49 23.34 11.49
C PHE A 131 6.48 22.02 12.26
N ASP A 132 5.73 21.98 13.35
CA ASP A 132 5.49 20.75 14.11
C ASP A 132 4.03 20.33 13.91
N GLU A 133 3.82 19.05 13.63
CA GLU A 133 2.52 18.43 13.46
C GLU A 133 2.43 17.18 14.34
N ASP A 134 1.42 17.12 15.19
CA ASP A 134 1.10 15.91 15.95
C ASP A 134 0.25 14.99 15.04
N THR A 135 0.85 13.87 14.60
CA THR A 135 0.15 12.90 13.74
C THR A 135 -0.73 11.96 14.58
N ASP A 136 -0.24 11.56 15.75
CA ASP A 136 -1.05 10.95 16.80
C ASP A 136 -0.52 11.32 18.20
N ASN A 137 -0.95 10.59 19.25
CA ASN A 137 -0.56 10.89 20.63
C ASN A 137 0.93 10.61 20.93
N LYS A 138 1.66 9.94 20.02
CA LYS A 138 3.05 9.52 20.21
C LYS A 138 3.94 9.82 19.00
N TRP A 139 3.44 9.65 17.77
CA TRP A 139 4.16 10.05 16.58
C TRP A 139 3.95 11.52 16.29
N LYS A 140 5.07 12.20 16.04
CA LYS A 140 5.13 13.61 15.71
C LYS A 140 5.94 13.80 14.44
N VAL A 141 5.64 14.86 13.70
CA VAL A 141 6.33 15.18 12.45
C VAL A 141 6.84 16.60 12.54
N LYS A 142 8.13 16.77 12.25
CA LYS A 142 8.72 18.08 11.99
C LYS A 142 8.81 18.29 10.49
N LYS A 143 8.00 19.21 9.97
CA LYS A 143 7.96 19.57 8.55
C LYS A 143 8.94 20.71 8.28
N ILE A 144 9.72 20.60 7.22
CA ILE A 144 10.61 21.66 6.76
C ILE A 144 10.30 22.01 5.31
N THR A 145 10.28 23.31 5.01
CA THR A 145 10.14 23.82 3.64
C THR A 145 11.40 24.60 3.28
N MET A 146 12.10 24.18 2.24
CA MET A 146 13.34 24.84 1.82
C MET A 146 13.04 26.19 1.16
N PRO A 147 13.44 27.34 1.77
CA PRO A 147 13.06 28.65 1.28
C PRO A 147 13.73 29.00 -0.04
N ALA A 148 13.08 29.82 -0.87
CA ALA A 148 13.59 30.29 -2.16
C ALA A 148 13.96 29.18 -3.16
N ALA A 149 13.42 27.97 -2.98
CA ALA A 149 13.63 26.88 -3.93
C ALA A 149 12.83 27.11 -5.22
N LYS A 150 13.48 26.87 -6.35
CA LYS A 150 12.95 26.99 -7.71
C LYS A 150 13.58 25.90 -8.58
N VAL A 151 13.06 25.73 -9.80
CA VAL A 151 13.69 24.86 -10.79
C VAL A 151 15.14 25.32 -11.00
N GLY A 152 16.09 24.38 -10.97
CA GLY A 152 17.52 24.65 -11.02
C GLY A 152 18.19 24.81 -9.65
N SER A 153 17.44 24.98 -8.56
CA SER A 153 18.02 25.05 -7.21
C SER A 153 18.71 23.74 -6.81
N VAL A 154 19.74 23.87 -5.97
CA VAL A 154 20.24 22.78 -5.14
C VAL A 154 19.82 23.05 -3.72
N ILE A 155 19.24 22.08 -3.02
CA ILE A 155 18.90 22.16 -1.60
C ILE A 155 19.73 21.16 -0.82
N GLU A 156 20.07 21.49 0.42
CA GLU A 156 20.63 20.52 1.36
C GLU A 156 20.04 20.71 2.76
N TYR A 157 19.91 19.62 3.50
CA TYR A 157 19.51 19.66 4.90
C TYR A 157 20.19 18.57 5.73
N LYS A 158 20.31 18.84 7.03
CA LYS A 158 20.89 17.95 8.02
C LYS A 158 20.05 17.97 9.28
N TYR A 159 19.90 16.82 9.92
CA TYR A 159 19.34 16.69 11.26
C TYR A 159 19.92 15.48 11.98
N THR A 160 19.80 15.46 13.30
CA THR A 160 20.15 14.32 14.15
C THR A 160 18.96 13.96 15.02
N ILE A 161 18.53 12.69 14.98
CA ILE A 161 17.53 12.15 15.90
C ILE A 161 18.28 11.48 17.04
N VAL A 162 18.04 11.94 18.27
CA VAL A 162 18.54 11.31 19.50
C VAL A 162 17.40 10.48 20.08
N SER A 163 17.61 9.17 20.21
CA SER A 163 16.54 8.23 20.57
C SER A 163 16.87 7.44 21.83
N ASP A 164 15.93 7.41 22.77
CA ASP A 164 15.95 6.53 23.94
C ASP A 164 15.64 5.06 23.58
N PHE A 165 15.24 4.79 22.34
CA PHE A 165 14.75 3.48 21.89
C PHE A 165 15.83 2.65 21.21
N PHE A 166 16.96 2.46 21.88
CA PHE A 166 18.10 1.71 21.29
C PHE A 166 17.74 0.29 20.85
N TYR A 167 16.70 -0.32 21.38
CA TYR A 167 16.22 -1.63 20.94
C TYR A 167 15.59 -1.64 19.53
N ASP A 168 15.27 -0.47 18.97
CA ASP A 168 14.66 -0.30 17.64
C ASP A 168 15.44 0.79 16.87
N LEU A 169 16.55 0.39 16.25
CA LEU A 169 17.34 1.33 15.46
C LEU A 169 16.62 1.62 14.14
N ARG A 170 16.63 2.89 13.75
CA ARG A 170 16.02 3.34 12.50
C ARG A 170 16.65 2.65 11.29
N SER A 171 15.81 2.15 10.39
CA SER A 171 16.27 1.65 9.09
C SER A 171 16.85 2.78 8.23
N PHE A 172 17.89 2.48 7.46
CA PHE A 172 18.42 3.39 6.45
C PHE A 172 18.01 2.94 5.05
N TYR A 173 17.37 3.82 4.30
CA TYR A 173 16.90 3.58 2.94
C TYR A 173 17.92 4.06 1.92
N PHE A 174 18.47 3.16 1.11
CA PHE A 174 19.44 3.46 0.05
C PHE A 174 18.77 3.88 -1.26
N GLN A 175 17.46 3.70 -1.38
CA GLN A 175 16.66 4.03 -2.55
C GLN A 175 15.53 4.99 -2.19
N SER A 176 14.99 5.70 -3.18
CA SER A 176 13.92 6.69 -3.04
C SER A 176 13.16 6.85 -4.35
N SER A 177 12.06 7.62 -4.39
CA SER A 177 11.30 7.84 -5.63
C SER A 177 11.96 8.79 -6.62
N ILE A 178 13.11 9.39 -6.25
CA ILE A 178 14.05 10.03 -7.17
C ILE A 178 15.41 9.33 -7.12
N PRO A 179 16.21 9.36 -8.21
CA PRO A 179 17.50 8.70 -8.22
C PRO A 179 18.48 9.32 -7.21
N ILE A 180 19.43 8.50 -6.72
CA ILE A 180 20.46 8.91 -5.77
C ILE A 180 21.85 8.64 -6.37
N VAL A 181 22.64 9.69 -6.58
CA VAL A 181 23.98 9.59 -7.16
C VAL A 181 24.95 8.93 -6.18
N ASN A 182 24.98 9.38 -4.93
CA ASN A 182 25.85 8.82 -3.88
C ASN A 182 25.05 8.62 -2.59
N THR A 183 25.11 7.43 -2.02
CA THR A 183 24.56 7.15 -0.70
C THR A 183 25.53 6.35 0.15
N SER A 184 25.61 6.69 1.44
CA SER A 184 26.40 5.92 2.39
C SER A 184 25.75 5.91 3.77
N TYR A 185 25.91 4.81 4.48
CA TYR A 185 25.44 4.70 5.85
C TYR A 185 26.52 4.04 6.72
N GLU A 186 26.81 4.64 7.87
CA GLU A 186 27.72 4.07 8.86
C GLU A 186 26.95 3.83 10.16
N VAL A 187 27.05 2.63 10.72
CA VAL A 187 26.52 2.33 12.05
C VAL A 187 27.61 1.68 12.89
N THR A 188 27.82 2.22 14.09
CA THR A 188 28.80 1.68 15.05
C THR A 188 28.06 1.19 16.29
N ILE A 189 28.09 -0.12 16.51
CA ILE A 189 27.34 -0.82 17.55
C ILE A 189 28.30 -1.32 18.64
N PRO A 190 28.22 -0.81 19.89
CA PRO A 190 29.03 -1.31 21.00
C PRO A 190 28.81 -2.81 21.25
N GLU A 191 29.84 -3.49 21.77
CA GLU A 191 29.84 -4.94 22.05
C GLU A 191 28.71 -5.43 22.98
N TYR A 192 28.04 -4.51 23.68
CA TYR A 192 26.91 -4.81 24.57
C TYR A 192 25.61 -5.15 23.85
N PHE A 193 25.49 -4.79 22.57
CA PHE A 193 24.28 -4.99 21.79
C PHE A 193 24.58 -5.87 20.57
N ARG A 194 23.75 -6.88 20.35
CA ARG A 194 23.77 -7.64 19.09
C ARG A 194 22.46 -7.46 18.36
N TYR A 195 22.52 -7.06 17.10
CA TYR A 195 21.37 -6.93 16.21
C TYR A 195 21.44 -7.99 15.12
N ASN A 196 20.27 -8.42 14.65
CA ASN A 196 20.15 -9.00 13.33
C ASN A 196 20.16 -7.83 12.33
N VAL A 197 21.11 -7.82 11.40
CA VAL A 197 21.20 -6.83 10.32
C VAL A 197 20.44 -7.40 9.12
N ASP A 198 19.34 -6.74 8.74
CA ASP A 198 18.48 -7.19 7.66
C ASP A 198 18.66 -6.31 6.41
N PHE A 199 18.99 -6.93 5.29
CA PHE A 199 19.03 -6.26 3.99
C PHE A 199 17.80 -6.62 3.19
N GLN A 200 17.10 -5.59 2.77
CA GLN A 200 15.94 -5.70 1.89
C GLN A 200 16.24 -4.98 0.58
N GLY A 201 15.65 -5.46 -0.51
CA GLY A 201 15.74 -4.86 -1.85
C GLY A 201 16.71 -5.58 -2.78
N TYR A 202 16.69 -5.18 -4.04
CA TYR A 202 17.40 -5.84 -5.15
C TYR A 202 18.70 -5.14 -5.54
N ILE A 203 18.94 -3.91 -5.06
CA ILE A 203 20.15 -3.16 -5.39
C ILE A 203 21.29 -3.65 -4.51
N ARG A 204 22.41 -3.99 -5.15
CA ARG A 204 23.64 -4.34 -4.45
C ARG A 204 24.22 -3.10 -3.77
N ILE A 205 24.34 -3.17 -2.45
CA ILE A 205 25.02 -2.17 -1.62
C ILE A 205 26.35 -2.73 -1.14
N ASP A 206 27.44 -2.00 -1.41
CA ASP A 206 28.76 -2.42 -0.96
C ASP A 206 28.84 -2.29 0.56
N THR A 207 29.18 -3.41 1.22
CA THR A 207 29.17 -3.52 2.68
C THR A 207 30.56 -3.90 3.18
N LYS A 208 31.03 -3.20 4.21
CA LYS A 208 32.25 -3.54 4.95
C LYS A 208 31.95 -3.54 6.44
N THR A 209 32.51 -4.51 7.15
CA THR A 209 32.40 -4.62 8.61
C THR A 209 33.79 -4.66 9.22
N GLU A 210 34.02 -3.87 10.26
CA GLU A 210 35.31 -3.83 10.96
C GLU A 210 35.12 -3.63 12.47
N PRO A 211 35.93 -4.29 13.31
CA PRO A 211 35.98 -3.98 14.74
C PRO A 211 36.68 -2.64 14.97
N VAL A 212 36.11 -1.82 15.84
CA VAL A 212 36.67 -0.52 16.22
C VAL A 212 36.70 -0.36 17.73
N ASN A 213 37.59 0.49 18.23
CA ASN A 213 37.58 0.91 19.63
C ASN A 213 36.71 2.16 19.76
N GLU A 214 35.77 2.14 20.69
CA GLU A 214 34.89 3.27 20.99
C GLU A 214 35.10 3.77 22.42
N THR A 215 34.87 5.08 22.61
CA THR A 215 34.89 5.71 23.92
C THR A 215 33.52 6.31 24.20
N ILE A 216 32.86 5.79 25.24
CA ILE A 216 31.54 6.22 25.66
C ILE A 216 31.71 7.17 26.84
N PHE A 217 31.28 8.41 26.65
CA PHE A 217 31.30 9.44 27.68
C PHE A 217 30.11 9.26 28.60
N MET A 218 30.36 8.99 29.88
CA MET A 218 29.32 8.80 30.90
C MET A 218 29.46 9.88 31.97
N ARG A 219 28.33 10.47 32.37
CA ARG A 219 28.23 11.25 33.60
C ARG A 219 27.50 10.40 34.62
N LEU A 220 28.14 10.16 35.75
CA LEU A 220 27.61 9.35 36.83
C LEU A 220 27.52 10.23 38.07
N THR A 221 26.33 10.36 38.63
CA THR A 221 26.14 10.99 39.95
C THR A 221 26.03 9.93 41.02
N ASP A 222 26.89 10.01 42.03
CA ASP A 222 26.84 9.10 43.17
C ASP A 222 25.68 9.42 44.14
N GLU A 223 25.47 8.55 45.13
CA GLU A 223 24.41 8.71 46.14
C GLU A 223 24.55 10.00 46.99
N SER A 224 25.74 10.62 46.99
CA SER A 224 26.01 11.89 47.67
C SER A 224 25.75 13.13 46.79
N GLY A 225 25.29 12.92 45.55
CA GLY A 225 25.01 13.99 44.58
C GLY A 225 26.26 14.51 43.87
N ARG A 226 27.41 13.82 43.96
CA ARG A 226 28.64 14.20 43.25
C ARG A 226 28.65 13.60 41.86
N THR A 227 28.75 14.45 40.85
CA THR A 227 28.85 14.03 39.45
C THR A 227 30.32 13.84 39.04
N GLN A 228 30.65 12.66 38.52
CA GLN A 228 31.93 12.35 37.90
C GLN A 228 31.73 12.05 36.41
N SER A 229 32.64 12.54 35.56
CA SER A 229 32.70 12.16 34.14
C SER A 229 33.68 11.00 33.97
N VAL A 230 33.21 9.91 33.36
CA VAL A 230 33.99 8.70 33.10
C VAL A 230 34.01 8.44 31.60
N ASN A 231 35.21 8.16 31.08
CA ASN A 231 35.40 7.71 29.71
C ASN A 231 35.50 6.19 29.72
N HIS A 232 34.43 5.52 29.31
CA HIS A 232 34.41 4.07 29.22
C HIS A 232 34.88 3.61 27.85
N LYS A 233 35.94 2.80 27.81
CA LYS A 233 36.43 2.22 26.55
C LYS A 233 35.76 0.87 26.32
N CYS A 234 35.32 0.62 25.11
CA CYS A 234 34.73 -0.64 24.69
C CYS A 234 35.11 -0.97 23.25
N THR A 235 34.91 -2.23 22.87
CA THR A 235 34.94 -2.58 21.44
C THR A 235 33.56 -2.36 20.84
N ALA A 236 33.54 -2.08 19.54
CA ALA A 236 32.31 -1.94 18.76
C ALA A 236 32.50 -2.55 17.37
N GLU A 237 31.39 -2.92 16.74
CA GLU A 237 31.36 -3.36 15.36
C GLU A 237 30.84 -2.22 14.49
N ARG A 238 31.62 -1.83 13.49
CA ARG A 238 31.27 -0.77 12.56
C ARG A 238 30.92 -1.36 11.21
N TYR A 239 29.71 -1.04 10.75
CA TYR A 239 29.22 -1.40 9.43
C TYR A 239 29.24 -0.15 8.54
N LYS A 240 29.82 -0.27 7.34
CA LYS A 240 29.88 0.77 6.33
C LYS A 240 29.18 0.29 5.06
N PHE A 241 28.19 1.05 4.65
CA PHE A 241 27.39 0.82 3.45
C PHE A 241 27.66 1.90 2.44
N THR A 242 27.83 1.55 1.16
CA THR A 242 28.03 2.51 0.08
C THR A 242 27.28 2.07 -1.17
N GLY A 243 26.56 3.02 -1.77
CA GLY A 243 25.83 2.85 -3.02
C GLY A 243 26.09 4.04 -3.94
N ASN A 244 26.20 3.76 -5.23
CA ASN A 244 26.42 4.77 -6.27
C ASN A 244 25.41 4.57 -7.40
N ASN A 245 24.88 5.67 -7.95
CA ASN A 245 23.90 5.69 -9.04
C ASN A 245 22.70 4.76 -8.78
N ILE A 246 22.08 4.92 -7.61
CA ILE A 246 20.90 4.19 -7.21
C ILE A 246 19.69 4.70 -8.02
N PRO A 247 19.01 3.85 -8.80
CA PRO A 247 17.85 4.27 -9.58
C PRO A 247 16.66 4.67 -8.69
N ALA A 248 15.79 5.51 -9.24
CA ALA A 248 14.51 5.82 -8.62
C ALA A 248 13.64 4.57 -8.48
N LEU A 249 12.92 4.48 -7.37
CA LEU A 249 11.89 3.49 -7.12
C LEU A 249 10.53 4.10 -7.40
N LYS A 250 9.94 3.74 -8.54
CA LYS A 250 8.62 4.24 -8.94
C LYS A 250 7.53 3.36 -8.35
N ASP A 251 6.48 3.99 -7.84
CA ASP A 251 5.27 3.28 -7.45
C ASP A 251 4.54 2.85 -8.72
N GLU A 252 4.25 1.56 -8.86
CA GLU A 252 3.66 0.98 -10.05
C GLU A 252 2.21 0.57 -9.77
N SER A 253 1.30 0.82 -10.72
CA SER A 253 -0.10 0.41 -10.60
C SER A 253 -0.23 -1.08 -10.27
N TYR A 254 -1.11 -1.43 -9.34
CA TYR A 254 -1.27 -2.80 -8.83
C TYR A 254 -0.01 -3.33 -8.12
N LEU A 255 0.63 -2.50 -7.29
CA LEU A 255 1.63 -2.93 -6.31
C LEU A 255 1.05 -2.74 -4.91
N TRP A 256 1.17 -3.72 -4.01
CA TRP A 256 0.58 -3.58 -2.67
C TRP A 256 1.33 -2.57 -1.80
N THR A 257 2.66 -2.62 -1.86
CA THR A 257 3.53 -1.65 -1.23
C THR A 257 4.88 -1.66 -1.92
N VAL A 258 5.35 -0.47 -2.28
CA VAL A 258 6.71 -0.27 -2.76
C VAL A 258 7.75 -0.58 -1.67
N GLY A 259 7.32 -0.54 -0.41
CA GLY A 259 8.13 -0.81 0.77
C GLY A 259 8.68 -2.22 0.86
N ASP A 260 8.12 -3.21 0.13
CA ASP A 260 8.65 -4.57 0.06
C ASP A 260 9.93 -4.65 -0.80
N PHE A 261 10.12 -3.72 -1.72
CA PHE A 261 11.17 -3.76 -2.74
C PHE A 261 12.25 -2.70 -2.56
N ILE A 262 11.99 -1.70 -1.72
CA ILE A 262 12.93 -0.62 -1.46
C ILE A 262 14.23 -1.17 -0.85
N SER A 263 15.34 -0.73 -1.42
CA SER A 263 16.66 -1.13 -0.92
C SER A 263 16.97 -0.42 0.40
N ARG A 264 17.05 -1.17 1.50
CA ARG A 264 17.27 -0.65 2.85
C ARG A 264 18.05 -1.63 3.73
N VAL A 265 18.60 -1.11 4.82
CA VAL A 265 19.12 -1.91 5.93
C VAL A 265 18.33 -1.61 7.21
N GLY A 266 17.91 -2.66 7.92
CA GLY A 266 17.24 -2.60 9.21
C GLY A 266 18.03 -3.34 10.29
N PHE A 267 17.71 -3.06 11.56
CA PHE A 267 18.39 -3.66 12.71
C PHE A 267 17.38 -4.10 13.76
N GLU A 268 17.31 -5.40 14.03
CA GLU A 268 16.43 -5.97 15.05
C GLU A 268 17.28 -6.43 16.25
N LEU A 269 17.01 -5.89 17.45
CA LEU A 269 17.80 -6.23 18.64
C LEU A 269 17.64 -7.72 19.00
N LYS A 270 18.75 -8.44 19.00
CA LYS A 270 18.80 -9.88 19.33
C LYS A 270 19.08 -10.10 20.81
N THR A 271 20.15 -9.50 21.32
CA THR A 271 20.60 -9.67 22.71
C THR A 271 21.24 -8.41 23.27
N ILE A 272 21.05 -8.20 24.58
CA ILE A 272 21.81 -7.27 25.39
C ILE A 272 22.71 -8.08 26.34
N GLN A 273 24.00 -7.74 26.37
CA GLN A 273 24.99 -8.34 27.26
C GLN A 273 25.83 -7.22 27.88
N MET A 274 25.35 -6.67 29.00
CA MET A 274 26.12 -5.70 29.78
C MET A 274 27.15 -6.43 30.66
N PRO A 275 28.29 -5.81 31.00
CA PRO A 275 29.25 -6.38 31.93
C PRO A 275 28.60 -6.75 33.26
N TYR A 276 28.89 -7.95 33.77
CA TYR A 276 28.37 -8.46 35.05
C TYR A 276 26.84 -8.61 35.13
N GLN A 277 26.12 -8.55 34.01
CA GLN A 277 24.68 -8.80 33.94
C GLN A 277 24.39 -10.09 33.16
N THR A 278 23.27 -10.74 33.49
CA THR A 278 22.76 -11.87 32.72
C THR A 278 22.39 -11.43 31.30
N ILE A 279 22.72 -12.26 30.31
CA ILE A 279 22.34 -12.01 28.91
C ILE A 279 20.82 -11.93 28.80
N LYS A 280 20.31 -10.84 28.24
CA LYS A 280 18.89 -10.66 27.93
C LYS A 280 18.68 -10.86 26.42
N SER A 281 17.82 -11.82 26.06
CA SER A 281 17.46 -12.13 24.66
C SER A 281 16.05 -11.64 24.35
N PHE A 282 15.81 -11.12 23.14
CA PHE A 282 14.52 -10.52 22.76
C PHE A 282 13.86 -11.24 21.57
N SER A 283 14.60 -11.46 20.47
CA SER A 283 14.01 -11.99 19.23
C SER A 283 14.74 -13.25 18.73
N THR A 284 14.68 -14.36 19.46
CA THR A 284 15.43 -15.60 19.10
C THR A 284 14.61 -16.67 18.40
N THR A 285 13.31 -16.82 18.72
CA THR A 285 12.38 -17.74 18.03
C THR A 285 10.96 -17.16 18.05
N TRP A 286 10.11 -17.56 17.09
CA TRP A 286 8.69 -17.19 17.13
C TRP A 286 7.97 -17.68 18.39
N ALA A 287 8.35 -18.83 18.94
CA ALA A 287 7.82 -19.35 20.19
C ALA A 287 8.16 -18.44 21.41
N ASN A 288 9.32 -17.77 21.39
CA ASN A 288 9.68 -16.82 22.44
C ASN A 288 8.87 -15.52 22.31
N ILE A 289 8.65 -15.04 21.09
CA ILE A 289 7.77 -13.88 20.83
C ILE A 289 6.35 -14.18 21.32
N ASP A 290 5.80 -15.36 21.02
CA ASP A 290 4.48 -15.76 21.49
C ASP A 290 4.38 -15.73 23.01
N LYS A 291 5.39 -16.31 23.69
CA LYS A 291 5.46 -16.33 25.14
C LYS A 291 5.54 -14.92 25.71
N GLU A 292 6.37 -14.05 25.14
CA GLU A 292 6.48 -12.65 25.56
C GLU A 292 5.15 -11.89 25.40
N LEU A 293 4.44 -12.10 24.29
CA LEU A 293 3.11 -11.54 24.06
C LEU A 293 2.09 -12.04 25.08
N PHE A 294 2.10 -13.33 25.42
CA PHE A 294 1.21 -13.91 26.43
C PHE A 294 1.50 -13.43 27.85
N ASP A 295 2.78 -13.29 28.19
CA ASP A 295 3.24 -12.86 29.52
C ASP A 295 3.09 -11.33 29.70
N SER A 296 3.04 -10.58 28.60
CA SER A 296 2.85 -9.12 28.61
C SER A 296 1.49 -8.70 29.17
N SER A 297 1.50 -7.75 30.10
CA SER A 297 0.28 -7.15 30.65
C SER A 297 -0.50 -6.32 29.63
N SER A 298 0.20 -5.68 28.68
CA SER A 298 -0.43 -4.85 27.63
C SER A 298 -1.06 -5.68 26.52
N PHE A 299 -0.61 -6.92 26.32
CA PHE A 299 -1.13 -7.82 25.29
C PHE A 299 -1.89 -9.01 25.92
N GLY A 300 -1.19 -10.02 26.44
CA GLY A 300 -1.80 -11.21 27.03
C GLY A 300 -2.69 -10.92 28.23
N GLY A 301 -2.40 -9.89 29.03
CA GLY A 301 -3.27 -9.40 30.09
C GLY A 301 -4.64 -8.92 29.59
N ASN A 302 -4.71 -8.36 28.37
CA ASN A 302 -5.94 -7.93 27.73
C ASN A 302 -6.73 -9.10 27.09
N LEU A 303 -6.14 -10.28 26.94
CA LEU A 303 -6.86 -11.51 26.50
C LEU A 303 -7.63 -12.22 27.61
N LYS A 304 -7.46 -11.77 28.87
CA LYS A 304 -8.01 -12.37 30.10
C LYS A 304 -9.08 -11.47 30.74
N LYS A 305 -9.94 -10.87 29.90
CA LYS A 305 -10.96 -9.87 30.29
C LYS A 305 -12.39 -10.29 29.92
N SER A 306 -12.66 -11.59 29.79
CA SER A 306 -14.02 -12.12 29.53
C SER A 306 -15.06 -11.67 30.55
N ASP A 307 -14.63 -11.35 31.77
CA ASP A 307 -15.48 -10.87 32.85
C ASP A 307 -16.20 -9.55 32.53
N LEU A 308 -15.70 -8.78 31.56
CA LEU A 308 -16.36 -7.57 31.08
C LEU A 308 -17.72 -7.84 30.42
N PHE A 309 -18.00 -9.08 30.02
CA PHE A 309 -19.20 -9.45 29.27
C PHE A 309 -20.01 -10.59 29.91
N LYS A 310 -19.60 -11.11 31.07
CA LYS A 310 -20.24 -12.27 31.72
C LYS A 310 -21.71 -12.06 32.09
N GLU A 311 -22.10 -10.83 32.38
CA GLU A 311 -23.50 -10.48 32.71
C GLU A 311 -24.38 -10.34 31.47
N GLU A 312 -23.78 -10.08 30.30
CA GLU A 312 -24.48 -9.79 29.06
C GLU A 312 -24.52 -10.98 28.09
N ILE A 313 -23.56 -11.91 28.21
CA ILE A 313 -23.39 -13.04 27.30
C ILE A 313 -23.44 -14.36 28.07
N SER A 314 -24.47 -15.17 27.78
CA SER A 314 -24.55 -16.56 28.23
C SER A 314 -23.65 -17.48 27.41
N LYS A 315 -23.14 -18.54 28.05
CA LYS A 315 -22.40 -19.63 27.40
C LYS A 315 -23.36 -20.66 26.79
N THR A 316 -24.02 -20.29 25.71
CA THR A 316 -24.96 -21.15 24.98
C THR A 316 -24.75 -21.01 23.48
N ASP A 317 -25.08 -22.08 22.74
CA ASP A 317 -25.18 -22.09 21.26
C ASP A 317 -23.92 -21.61 20.53
N VAL A 318 -22.80 -22.35 20.70
CA VAL A 318 -21.54 -22.08 19.98
C VAL A 318 -21.70 -22.41 18.49
N ASN A 319 -22.15 -21.42 17.72
CA ASN A 319 -22.31 -21.49 16.27
C ASN A 319 -22.00 -20.12 15.63
N LEU A 320 -21.95 -20.06 14.30
CA LEU A 320 -21.57 -18.85 13.58
C LEU A 320 -22.58 -17.71 13.71
N GLU A 321 -23.88 -18.02 13.81
CA GLU A 321 -24.94 -17.02 13.99
C GLU A 321 -24.77 -16.31 15.34
N ARG A 322 -24.53 -17.07 16.41
CA ARG A 322 -24.24 -16.54 17.73
C ARG A 322 -22.94 -15.73 17.76
N ALA A 323 -21.90 -16.17 17.05
CA ALA A 323 -20.66 -15.41 16.91
C ALA A 323 -20.89 -14.05 16.23
N LYS A 324 -21.79 -14.01 15.23
CA LYS A 324 -22.20 -12.78 14.54
C LYS A 324 -22.99 -11.84 15.44
N GLU A 325 -23.94 -12.35 16.24
CA GLU A 325 -24.65 -11.54 17.23
C GLU A 325 -23.69 -10.87 18.23
N ILE A 326 -22.71 -11.62 18.73
CA ILE A 326 -21.70 -11.09 19.66
C ILE A 326 -20.83 -10.04 18.96
N GLN A 327 -20.43 -10.26 17.70
CA GLN A 327 -19.71 -9.27 16.90
C GLN A 327 -20.52 -7.98 16.75
N ASP A 328 -21.79 -8.07 16.37
CA ASP A 328 -22.66 -6.92 16.14
C ASP A 328 -22.90 -6.15 17.45
N MET A 329 -23.04 -6.85 18.58
CA MET A 329 -23.11 -6.24 19.91
C MET A 329 -21.85 -5.42 20.23
N VAL A 330 -20.65 -5.97 19.98
CA VAL A 330 -19.39 -5.28 20.24
C VAL A 330 -19.22 -4.06 19.32
N LYS A 331 -19.51 -4.21 18.02
CA LYS A 331 -19.46 -3.12 17.03
C LYS A 331 -20.48 -2.02 17.34
N TYR A 332 -21.61 -2.36 17.94
CA TYR A 332 -22.59 -1.37 18.42
C TYR A 332 -22.07 -0.59 19.64
N LYS A 333 -21.42 -1.27 20.60
CA LYS A 333 -20.90 -0.65 21.84
C LYS A 333 -19.69 0.25 21.61
N VAL A 334 -18.82 -0.10 20.65
CA VAL A 334 -17.53 0.59 20.44
C VAL A 334 -17.30 0.87 18.96
N LYS A 335 -17.14 2.14 18.62
CA LYS A 335 -16.76 2.58 17.28
C LYS A 335 -15.25 2.57 17.11
N TRP A 336 -14.79 2.11 15.95
CA TRP A 336 -13.39 2.28 15.56
C TRP A 336 -13.09 3.76 15.27
N ASN A 337 -11.95 4.26 15.75
CA ASN A 337 -11.49 5.65 15.57
C ASN A 337 -10.53 5.83 14.40
N ASP A 338 -10.53 4.91 13.44
CA ASP A 338 -9.64 4.85 12.28
C ASP A 338 -8.15 4.68 12.60
N ARG A 339 -7.76 4.60 13.89
CA ARG A 339 -6.37 4.35 14.29
C ARG A 339 -6.08 2.86 14.25
N THR A 340 -5.01 2.51 13.55
CA THR A 340 -4.46 1.16 13.52
C THR A 340 -3.49 0.96 14.67
N SER A 341 -3.60 -0.16 15.38
CA SER A 341 -2.64 -0.56 16.40
C SER A 341 -2.49 -2.07 16.49
N PHE A 342 -1.31 -2.51 16.95
CA PHE A 342 -1.02 -3.89 17.33
C PHE A 342 -1.36 -4.17 18.80
N TYR A 343 -1.26 -3.16 19.68
CA TYR A 343 -1.52 -3.29 21.11
C TYR A 343 -2.86 -2.63 21.49
N PRO A 344 -3.73 -3.33 22.22
CA PRO A 344 -4.90 -2.69 22.82
C PRO A 344 -4.48 -1.74 23.94
N THR A 345 -5.31 -0.74 24.17
CA THR A 345 -5.27 0.15 25.32
C THR A 345 -6.05 -0.46 26.50
N ASN A 346 -6.54 0.35 27.44
CA ASN A 346 -7.36 -0.13 28.53
C ASN A 346 -8.79 -0.42 28.06
N LEU A 347 -9.13 -1.69 27.88
CA LEU A 347 -10.44 -2.12 27.38
C LEU A 347 -11.65 -1.64 28.21
N LYS A 348 -11.47 -1.39 29.51
CA LYS A 348 -12.55 -0.81 30.35
C LYS A 348 -12.85 0.63 29.97
N ASP A 349 -11.80 1.40 29.71
CA ASP A 349 -11.93 2.80 29.30
C ASP A 349 -12.50 2.88 27.88
N VAL A 350 -12.11 1.97 27.00
CA VAL A 350 -12.67 1.86 25.65
C VAL A 350 -14.18 1.61 25.71
N LEU A 351 -14.65 0.65 26.52
CA LEU A 351 -16.09 0.38 26.69
C LEU A 351 -16.82 1.60 27.26
N LYS A 352 -16.23 2.28 28.25
CA LYS A 352 -16.81 3.49 28.85
C LYS A 352 -16.93 4.65 27.86
N ASN A 353 -15.94 4.80 26.98
CA ASN A 353 -15.88 5.90 26.02
C ASN A 353 -16.55 5.56 24.67
N SER A 354 -16.95 4.30 24.45
CA SER A 354 -17.54 3.79 23.21
C SER A 354 -16.71 4.04 21.94
N ILE A 355 -15.39 4.19 22.08
CA ILE A 355 -14.48 4.47 20.99
C ILE A 355 -13.10 3.85 21.25
N GLY A 356 -12.50 3.21 20.23
CA GLY A 356 -11.22 2.51 20.35
C GLY A 356 -10.47 2.36 19.02
N ASN A 357 -9.21 1.96 19.10
CA ASN A 357 -8.38 1.62 17.94
C ASN A 357 -8.68 0.19 17.42
N SER A 358 -8.02 -0.23 16.34
CA SER A 358 -8.28 -1.54 15.74
C SER A 358 -8.04 -2.73 16.67
N ALA A 359 -6.99 -2.67 17.49
CA ALA A 359 -6.69 -3.71 18.48
C ALA A 359 -7.72 -3.70 19.61
N ASP A 360 -8.14 -2.52 20.09
CA ASP A 360 -9.16 -2.41 21.14
C ASP A 360 -10.45 -3.15 20.75
N VAL A 361 -10.98 -2.87 19.54
CA VAL A 361 -12.24 -3.46 19.08
C VAL A 361 -12.12 -4.98 18.90
N ASN A 362 -11.02 -5.46 18.31
CA ASN A 362 -10.79 -6.90 18.14
C ASN A 362 -10.56 -7.62 19.48
N PHE A 363 -9.83 -7.02 20.43
CA PHE A 363 -9.67 -7.61 21.75
C PHE A 363 -10.97 -7.63 22.56
N LEU A 364 -11.82 -6.61 22.43
CA LEU A 364 -13.17 -6.66 23.02
C LEU A 364 -13.98 -7.81 22.43
N LEU A 365 -13.93 -8.01 21.11
CA LEU A 365 -14.60 -9.13 20.46
C LEU A 365 -14.08 -10.48 20.95
N ILE A 366 -12.77 -10.68 21.01
CA ILE A 366 -12.15 -11.91 21.53
C ILE A 366 -12.65 -12.19 22.96
N ASN A 367 -12.69 -11.18 23.84
CA ASN A 367 -13.16 -11.37 25.21
C ASN A 367 -14.67 -11.63 25.31
N ALA A 368 -15.48 -10.99 24.46
CA ALA A 368 -16.91 -11.22 24.39
C ALA A 368 -17.23 -12.66 23.90
N LEU A 369 -16.52 -13.13 22.87
CA LEU A 369 -16.63 -14.49 22.36
C LEU A 369 -16.20 -15.52 23.41
N LYS A 370 -15.10 -15.29 24.14
CA LYS A 370 -14.70 -16.13 25.28
C LYS A 370 -15.75 -16.16 26.39
N ALA A 371 -16.42 -15.04 26.66
CA ALA A 371 -17.53 -14.99 27.61
C ALA A 371 -18.70 -15.87 27.15
N GLY A 372 -18.98 -15.91 25.84
CA GLY A 372 -19.96 -16.79 25.19
C GLY A 372 -19.53 -18.24 25.03
N GLY A 373 -18.32 -18.62 25.47
CA GLY A 373 -17.84 -20.00 25.41
C GLY A 373 -17.13 -20.40 24.11
N PHE A 374 -16.88 -19.45 23.21
CA PHE A 374 -16.10 -19.70 22.00
C PHE A 374 -14.62 -19.85 22.30
N ASP A 375 -13.96 -20.72 21.55
CA ASP A 375 -12.51 -20.77 21.45
C ASP A 375 -12.02 -19.64 20.53
N ALA A 376 -11.81 -18.46 21.13
CA ALA A 376 -11.43 -17.24 20.44
C ALA A 376 -9.99 -16.81 20.74
N PHE A 377 -9.26 -16.42 19.70
CA PHE A 377 -7.84 -16.09 19.78
C PHE A 377 -7.47 -14.92 18.86
N PRO A 378 -6.39 -14.17 19.18
CA PRO A 378 -5.85 -13.15 18.29
C PRO A 378 -5.09 -13.78 17.13
N VAL A 379 -5.20 -13.15 15.95
CA VAL A 379 -4.40 -13.47 14.76
C VAL A 379 -3.58 -12.24 14.38
N LEU A 380 -2.26 -12.37 14.45
CA LEU A 380 -1.29 -11.29 14.25
C LEU A 380 -0.92 -11.19 12.78
N LEU A 381 -0.90 -9.98 12.22
CA LEU A 381 -0.49 -9.79 10.83
C LEU A 381 0.26 -8.48 10.60
N SER A 382 1.04 -8.46 9.53
CA SER A 382 1.53 -7.23 8.92
C SER A 382 0.57 -6.86 7.78
N THR A 383 -0.09 -5.71 7.85
CA THR A 383 -0.98 -5.27 6.76
C THR A 383 -0.19 -5.12 5.47
N ARG A 384 -0.85 -5.28 4.32
CA ARG A 384 -0.18 -5.15 3.01
C ARG A 384 0.64 -3.86 2.85
N SER A 385 0.17 -2.74 3.39
CA SER A 385 0.89 -1.46 3.37
C SER A 385 2.14 -1.44 4.25
N ASN A 386 2.19 -2.25 5.32
CA ASN A 386 3.32 -2.35 6.26
C ASN A 386 4.45 -3.22 5.71
N GLY A 387 4.15 -4.05 4.70
CA GLY A 387 5.11 -4.95 4.06
C GLY A 387 5.12 -6.35 4.66
N ARG A 388 6.00 -7.20 4.13
CA ARG A 388 6.07 -8.61 4.51
C ARG A 388 6.77 -8.82 5.86
N ILE A 389 6.34 -9.88 6.56
CA ILE A 389 7.04 -10.39 7.73
C ILE A 389 8.37 -11.01 7.26
N PRO A 390 9.50 -10.78 7.97
CA PRO A 390 10.77 -11.39 7.62
C PRO A 390 10.70 -12.94 7.64
N PHE A 391 11.18 -13.57 6.58
CA PHE A 391 11.21 -15.04 6.46
C PHE A 391 12.35 -15.68 7.26
N THR A 392 13.44 -14.96 7.48
CA THR A 392 14.71 -15.49 7.98
C THR A 392 14.90 -15.29 9.49
N TYR A 393 14.11 -14.43 10.13
CA TYR A 393 14.17 -14.22 11.57
C TYR A 393 12.81 -13.80 12.16
N PRO A 394 12.53 -14.15 13.42
CA PRO A 394 11.37 -13.65 14.14
C PRO A 394 11.50 -12.16 14.46
N SER A 395 10.41 -11.41 14.30
CA SER A 395 10.35 -9.99 14.64
C SER A 395 8.94 -9.65 15.11
N ILE A 396 8.84 -9.11 16.32
CA ILE A 396 7.57 -8.60 16.87
C ILE A 396 7.20 -7.27 16.22
N SER A 397 8.20 -6.46 15.85
CA SER A 397 8.06 -5.18 15.16
C SER A 397 7.51 -5.32 13.74
N ALA A 398 7.59 -6.52 13.15
CA ALA A 398 6.97 -6.84 11.86
C ALA A 398 5.43 -6.86 11.91
N PHE A 399 4.80 -7.04 13.08
CA PHE A 399 3.34 -7.01 13.21
C PHE A 399 2.84 -5.60 13.51
N ASN A 400 1.82 -5.16 12.78
CA ASN A 400 1.17 -3.87 13.01
C ASN A 400 -0.35 -3.98 13.22
N TYR A 401 -0.92 -5.19 13.15
CA TYR A 401 -2.36 -5.42 13.22
C TYR A 401 -2.71 -6.74 13.91
N VAL A 402 -3.91 -6.79 14.48
CA VAL A 402 -4.51 -7.99 15.07
C VAL A 402 -5.97 -8.10 14.63
N ILE A 403 -6.36 -9.27 14.17
CA ILE A 403 -7.77 -9.62 13.88
C ILE A 403 -8.24 -10.72 14.84
N THR A 404 -9.54 -10.99 14.83
CA THR A 404 -10.17 -12.02 15.67
C THR A 404 -10.29 -13.33 14.91
N GLY A 405 -9.83 -14.43 15.52
CA GLY A 405 -10.12 -15.79 15.06
C GLY A 405 -10.98 -16.54 16.07
N ILE A 406 -11.83 -17.43 15.57
CA ILE A 406 -12.52 -18.45 16.38
C ILE A 406 -12.37 -19.83 15.77
N ARG A 407 -12.44 -20.84 16.63
CA ARG A 407 -12.57 -22.24 16.25
C ARG A 407 -13.94 -22.76 16.67
N ILE A 408 -14.70 -23.26 15.71
CA ILE A 408 -15.95 -23.99 15.94
C ILE A 408 -15.73 -25.40 15.38
N ASP A 409 -15.74 -26.39 16.26
CA ASP A 409 -15.30 -27.75 15.98
C ASP A 409 -13.87 -27.77 15.39
N THR A 410 -13.72 -28.12 14.11
CA THR A 410 -12.44 -28.14 13.39
C THR A 410 -12.27 -26.97 12.43
N THR A 411 -13.27 -26.08 12.32
CA THR A 411 -13.29 -25.00 11.33
C THR A 411 -12.84 -23.69 11.96
N LEU A 412 -11.91 -23.01 11.29
CA LEU A 412 -11.43 -21.68 11.67
C LEU A 412 -12.23 -20.60 10.94
N TYR A 413 -12.64 -19.57 11.67
CA TYR A 413 -13.28 -18.38 11.14
C TYR A 413 -12.51 -17.15 11.57
N PHE A 414 -12.40 -16.16 10.67
CA PHE A 414 -11.68 -14.92 10.94
C PHE A 414 -12.55 -13.71 10.65
N THR A 415 -12.40 -12.66 11.45
CA THR A 415 -13.08 -11.37 11.25
C THR A 415 -12.22 -10.22 11.76
N ASP A 416 -12.40 -9.04 11.18
CA ASP A 416 -11.87 -7.79 11.71
C ASP A 416 -13.03 -6.95 12.23
N ALA A 417 -13.16 -6.92 13.56
CA ALA A 417 -14.24 -6.21 14.23
C ALA A 417 -14.16 -4.68 14.06
N ALA A 418 -12.96 -4.15 13.78
CA ALA A 418 -12.77 -2.72 13.52
C ALA A 418 -13.34 -2.31 12.16
N THR A 419 -13.47 -3.26 11.23
CA THR A 419 -13.94 -3.00 9.88
C THR A 419 -15.47 -2.85 9.85
N LYS A 420 -15.94 -1.66 9.44
CA LYS A 420 -17.37 -1.30 9.44
C LYS A 420 -18.23 -2.27 8.65
N TYR A 421 -17.86 -2.60 7.41
CA TYR A 421 -18.63 -3.48 6.52
C TYR A 421 -18.15 -4.94 6.49
N GLY A 422 -17.23 -5.30 7.40
CA GLY A 422 -16.71 -6.66 7.52
C GLY A 422 -17.70 -7.58 8.21
N ASP A 423 -17.47 -8.88 8.04
CA ASP A 423 -18.19 -9.95 8.72
C ASP A 423 -17.26 -11.17 8.83
N TRP A 424 -17.73 -12.24 9.47
CA TRP A 424 -17.02 -13.52 9.51
C TRP A 424 -16.70 -14.01 8.10
N ASN A 425 -15.43 -14.32 7.87
CA ASN A 425 -14.84 -14.71 6.58
C ASN A 425 -14.95 -13.64 5.48
N LEU A 426 -15.15 -12.38 5.87
CA LEU A 426 -15.10 -11.21 5.02
C LEU A 426 -14.10 -10.21 5.59
N LEU A 427 -12.83 -10.42 5.26
CA LEU A 427 -11.73 -9.53 5.66
C LEU A 427 -11.52 -8.41 4.62
N PRO A 428 -11.16 -7.20 5.07
CA PRO A 428 -10.79 -6.13 4.15
C PRO A 428 -9.49 -6.51 3.39
N PRO A 429 -9.28 -6.03 2.15
CA PRO A 429 -8.11 -6.39 1.34
C PRO A 429 -6.76 -6.18 2.03
N LYS A 430 -6.63 -5.19 2.92
CA LYS A 430 -5.41 -4.92 3.70
C LYS A 430 -4.97 -6.09 4.60
N CYS A 431 -5.89 -6.97 4.98
CA CYS A 431 -5.69 -8.12 5.87
C CYS A 431 -5.54 -9.45 5.09
N LEU A 432 -5.76 -9.47 3.78
CA LEU A 432 -5.61 -10.67 2.94
C LEU A 432 -4.12 -10.90 2.62
N VAL A 433 -3.39 -11.38 3.62
CA VAL A 433 -1.94 -11.54 3.59
C VAL A 433 -1.54 -13.01 3.51
N PRO A 434 -0.40 -13.34 2.87
CA PRO A 434 0.02 -14.74 2.70
C PRO A 434 0.44 -15.41 4.01
N GLN A 435 0.70 -14.61 5.04
CA GLN A 435 1.20 -15.10 6.31
C GLN A 435 0.64 -14.27 7.47
N ALA A 436 -0.18 -14.89 8.31
CA ALA A 436 -0.66 -14.37 9.58
C ALA A 436 -0.45 -15.40 10.69
N ARG A 437 -0.14 -14.95 11.90
CA ARG A 437 0.25 -15.81 13.02
C ARG A 437 -0.92 -16.00 13.98
N ILE A 438 -1.36 -17.24 14.18
CA ILE A 438 -2.34 -17.59 15.21
C ILE A 438 -1.61 -17.69 16.55
N LEU A 439 -2.08 -16.94 17.55
CA LEU A 439 -1.48 -16.93 18.88
C LEU A 439 -2.41 -17.58 19.90
N GLU A 440 -2.09 -18.84 20.25
CA GLU A 440 -2.84 -19.66 21.20
C GLU A 440 -1.86 -20.43 22.14
N ASN A 441 -2.32 -20.79 23.35
CA ASN A 441 -1.46 -21.44 24.35
C ASN A 441 -0.91 -22.80 23.85
N ASP A 442 -1.69 -23.54 23.07
CA ASP A 442 -1.40 -24.92 22.63
C ASP A 442 -1.39 -25.11 21.10
N TYR A 443 -1.67 -24.03 20.34
CA TYR A 443 -1.69 -24.04 18.88
C TYR A 443 -0.96 -22.81 18.35
N ARG A 444 0.14 -23.04 17.61
CA ARG A 444 1.00 -21.98 17.08
C ARG A 444 1.19 -22.27 15.62
N ASP A 445 0.41 -21.58 14.79
CA ASP A 445 0.40 -21.87 13.36
C ASP A 445 0.40 -20.57 12.55
N TRP A 446 0.85 -20.72 11.32
CA TRP A 446 0.74 -19.68 10.31
C TRP A 446 -0.46 -20.01 9.42
N VAL A 447 -1.25 -19.00 9.10
CA VAL A 447 -2.38 -19.11 8.19
C VAL A 447 -2.19 -18.17 7.00
N ASP A 448 -2.54 -18.67 5.81
CA ASP A 448 -2.64 -17.86 4.60
C ASP A 448 -4.06 -17.27 4.51
N LEU A 449 -4.16 -15.94 4.49
CA LEU A 449 -5.42 -15.22 4.39
C LEU A 449 -5.70 -14.68 2.98
N THR A 450 -4.82 -14.91 1.99
CA THR A 450 -4.94 -14.30 0.65
C THR A 450 -6.22 -14.66 -0.09
N GLY A 451 -6.62 -15.93 -0.01
CA GLY A 451 -7.84 -16.46 -0.64
C GLY A 451 -9.05 -16.54 0.29
N PHE A 452 -8.96 -15.97 1.50
CA PHE A 452 -10.01 -16.15 2.51
C PHE A 452 -11.31 -15.39 2.19
N SER A 453 -11.20 -14.32 1.40
CA SER A 453 -12.33 -13.51 0.95
C SER A 453 -12.16 -13.16 -0.52
N GLU A 454 -13.21 -13.41 -1.31
CA GLU A 454 -13.26 -13.11 -2.75
C GLU A 454 -14.34 -12.08 -3.04
N GLY A 455 -14.28 -11.44 -4.20
CA GLY A 455 -15.34 -10.58 -4.70
C GLY A 455 -16.09 -11.23 -5.86
N SER A 456 -17.41 -11.11 -5.88
CA SER A 456 -18.19 -11.50 -7.05
C SER A 456 -19.29 -10.50 -7.35
N GLU A 457 -19.49 -10.29 -8.64
CA GLU A 457 -20.50 -9.40 -9.19
C GLU A 457 -21.23 -10.09 -10.34
N LEU A 458 -22.55 -10.08 -10.28
CA LEU A 458 -23.43 -10.54 -11.36
C LEU A 458 -24.38 -9.42 -11.75
N GLN A 459 -24.30 -9.00 -13.01
CA GLN A 459 -25.23 -8.06 -13.61
C GLN A 459 -26.16 -8.80 -14.58
N ILE A 460 -27.45 -8.58 -14.48
CA ILE A 460 -28.45 -9.08 -15.43
C ILE A 460 -29.19 -7.89 -15.99
N ALA A 461 -29.10 -7.69 -17.30
CA ALA A 461 -29.64 -6.52 -17.97
C ALA A 461 -30.57 -6.92 -19.12
N HIS A 462 -31.66 -6.17 -19.23
CA HIS A 462 -32.55 -6.20 -20.39
C HIS A 462 -32.49 -4.84 -21.09
N CYS A 463 -32.04 -4.82 -22.34
CA CYS A 463 -31.87 -3.63 -23.14
C CYS A 463 -32.95 -3.51 -24.20
N SER A 464 -33.60 -2.36 -24.25
CA SER A 464 -34.54 -1.96 -25.28
C SER A 464 -34.15 -0.60 -25.89
N PHE A 465 -34.78 -0.26 -27.01
CA PHE A 465 -34.50 0.95 -27.78
C PHE A 465 -35.75 1.84 -27.79
N VAL A 466 -35.64 3.03 -27.21
CA VAL A 466 -36.76 3.99 -27.08
C VAL A 466 -36.22 5.38 -27.39
N ASP A 467 -36.90 6.14 -28.26
CA ASP A 467 -36.58 7.55 -28.58
C ASP A 467 -35.10 7.80 -28.93
N SER A 468 -34.48 6.92 -29.73
CA SER A 468 -33.05 7.00 -30.11
C SER A 468 -32.06 6.80 -28.94
N GLN A 469 -32.54 6.32 -27.81
CA GLN A 469 -31.72 5.92 -26.66
C GLN A 469 -31.77 4.40 -26.47
N ARG A 470 -30.65 3.83 -26.03
CA ARG A 470 -30.63 2.51 -25.42
C ARG A 470 -31.00 2.65 -23.96
N LYS A 471 -32.11 2.02 -23.55
CA LYS A 471 -32.50 1.88 -22.14
C LYS A 471 -32.15 0.48 -21.67
N ALA A 472 -31.51 0.34 -20.51
CA ALA A 472 -31.24 -0.97 -19.93
C ALA A 472 -31.73 -1.01 -18.48
N LYS A 473 -32.63 -1.95 -18.18
CA LYS A 473 -33.00 -2.28 -16.81
C LYS A 473 -32.03 -3.33 -16.28
N THR A 474 -31.28 -2.98 -15.25
CA THR A 474 -30.17 -3.78 -14.73
C THR A 474 -30.42 -4.16 -13.28
N HIS A 475 -30.23 -5.45 -12.98
CA HIS A 475 -30.17 -5.96 -11.61
C HIS A 475 -28.74 -6.41 -11.33
N VAL A 476 -28.16 -5.91 -10.25
CA VAL A 476 -26.79 -6.23 -9.83
C VAL A 476 -26.83 -6.95 -8.49
N THR A 477 -26.13 -8.07 -8.40
CA THR A 477 -25.89 -8.81 -7.16
C THR A 477 -24.40 -8.82 -6.87
N LEU A 478 -24.02 -8.25 -5.71
CA LEU A 478 -22.64 -8.18 -5.24
C LEU A 478 -22.45 -9.07 -4.02
N LYS A 479 -21.33 -9.80 -3.97
CA LYS A 479 -20.97 -10.72 -2.88
C LYS A 479 -19.54 -10.50 -2.40
N GLY A 480 -19.30 -10.87 -1.14
CA GLY A 480 -17.97 -10.81 -0.53
C GLY A 480 -17.36 -9.41 -0.62
N ILE A 481 -16.12 -9.32 -1.09
CA ILE A 481 -15.39 -8.05 -1.16
C ILE A 481 -16.03 -7.06 -2.14
N ALA A 482 -16.73 -7.53 -3.17
CA ALA A 482 -17.46 -6.64 -4.09
C ALA A 482 -18.55 -5.85 -3.35
N ALA A 483 -19.33 -6.53 -2.51
CA ALA A 483 -20.36 -5.91 -1.68
C ALA A 483 -19.75 -5.01 -0.59
N TYR A 484 -18.64 -5.45 0.03
CA TYR A 484 -17.87 -4.66 0.98
C TYR A 484 -17.43 -3.32 0.38
N ASN A 485 -16.80 -3.35 -0.80
CA ASN A 485 -16.32 -2.15 -1.50
C ASN A 485 -17.48 -1.25 -1.91
N ALA A 486 -18.57 -1.80 -2.46
CA ALA A 486 -19.73 -1.02 -2.87
C ALA A 486 -20.41 -0.30 -1.68
N ARG A 487 -20.50 -0.95 -0.50
CA ARG A 487 -20.95 -0.28 0.73
C ARG A 487 -20.00 0.84 1.12
N GLY A 488 -18.69 0.61 1.02
CA GLY A 488 -17.66 1.63 1.24
C GLY A 488 -17.86 2.87 0.37
N VAL A 489 -18.07 2.69 -0.93
CA VAL A 489 -18.34 3.78 -1.88
C VAL A 489 -19.67 4.47 -1.56
N TYR A 490 -20.75 3.71 -1.33
CA TYR A 490 -22.08 4.26 -1.04
C TYR A 490 -22.10 5.13 0.21
N PHE A 491 -21.58 4.64 1.33
CA PHE A 491 -21.55 5.38 2.59
C PHE A 491 -20.43 6.42 2.67
N GLY A 492 -19.43 6.36 1.78
CA GLY A 492 -18.40 7.37 1.62
C GLY A 492 -18.85 8.54 0.73
N ALA A 493 -19.87 8.33 -0.10
CA ALA A 493 -20.52 9.41 -0.84
C ALA A 493 -21.25 10.37 0.11
N LYS A 494 -21.35 11.64 -0.30
CA LYS A 494 -22.04 12.67 0.46
C LYS A 494 -23.51 12.32 0.72
N ASP A 495 -24.16 11.78 -0.30
CA ASP A 495 -25.57 11.40 -0.32
C ASP A 495 -25.80 10.39 -1.47
N LYS A 496 -27.04 9.89 -1.58
CA LYS A 496 -27.46 8.94 -2.62
C LYS A 496 -27.25 9.51 -4.03
N ASP A 497 -27.48 10.81 -4.23
CA ASP A 497 -27.38 11.45 -5.54
C ASP A 497 -25.93 11.53 -6.01
N ALA A 498 -24.99 11.85 -5.10
CA ALA A 498 -23.55 11.81 -5.39
C ALA A 498 -23.06 10.41 -5.78
N PHE A 499 -23.60 9.36 -5.14
CA PHE A 499 -23.31 7.97 -5.52
C PHE A 499 -23.83 7.65 -6.93
N VAL A 500 -25.07 8.05 -7.24
CA VAL A 500 -25.68 7.84 -8.57
C VAL A 500 -24.95 8.64 -9.65
N GLU A 501 -24.49 9.86 -9.35
CA GLU A 501 -23.69 10.68 -10.26
C GLU A 501 -22.34 10.00 -10.59
N GLN A 502 -21.68 9.42 -9.59
CA GLN A 502 -20.45 8.64 -9.81
C GLN A 502 -20.73 7.41 -10.68
N MET A 503 -21.81 6.67 -10.40
CA MET A 503 -22.23 5.52 -11.21
C MET A 503 -22.54 5.92 -12.67
N SER A 504 -23.18 7.07 -12.88
CA SER A 504 -23.47 7.64 -14.20
C SER A 504 -22.18 7.93 -14.99
N LYS A 505 -21.15 8.49 -14.34
CA LYS A 505 -19.83 8.73 -14.94
C LYS A 505 -19.13 7.42 -15.30
N ASP A 506 -19.13 6.46 -14.37
CA ASP A 506 -18.45 5.16 -14.54
C ASP A 506 -19.09 4.32 -15.65
N LEU A 507 -20.41 4.34 -15.78
CA LEU A 507 -21.14 3.66 -16.86
C LEU A 507 -21.15 4.46 -18.17
N SER A 508 -20.83 5.76 -18.11
CA SER A 508 -20.97 6.69 -19.24
C SER A 508 -22.41 6.70 -19.78
N ALA A 509 -23.39 6.73 -18.87
CA ALA A 509 -24.82 6.66 -19.14
C ALA A 509 -25.62 7.40 -18.06
N THR A 510 -26.79 7.95 -18.40
CA THR A 510 -27.72 8.50 -17.39
C THR A 510 -28.31 7.38 -16.54
N ILE A 511 -28.67 7.68 -15.30
CA ILE A 511 -29.37 6.75 -14.40
C ILE A 511 -30.71 7.37 -14.06
N ASP A 512 -31.78 6.79 -14.59
CA ASP A 512 -33.12 7.36 -14.51
C ASP A 512 -33.88 6.87 -13.27
N ASP A 513 -33.59 5.64 -12.82
CA ASP A 513 -34.14 5.03 -11.60
C ASP A 513 -33.04 4.24 -10.90
N PHE A 514 -33.01 4.27 -9.56
CA PHE A 514 -32.02 3.58 -8.75
C PHE A 514 -32.56 3.18 -7.37
N ASN A 515 -32.44 1.89 -7.08
CA ASN A 515 -32.74 1.26 -5.81
C ASN A 515 -31.59 0.37 -5.34
N ILE A 516 -31.39 0.30 -4.04
CA ILE A 516 -30.34 -0.51 -3.39
C ILE A 516 -30.89 -1.12 -2.10
N SER A 517 -30.61 -2.40 -1.87
CA SER A 517 -31.09 -3.14 -0.69
C SER A 517 -29.96 -3.96 -0.04
N ASN A 518 -30.15 -4.33 1.23
CA ASN A 518 -29.17 -5.00 2.09
C ASN A 518 -27.90 -4.17 2.40
N LEU A 519 -28.03 -2.83 2.46
CA LEU A 519 -26.93 -1.93 2.80
C LEU A 519 -26.34 -2.23 4.18
N ASP A 520 -27.20 -2.43 5.18
CA ASP A 520 -26.77 -2.60 6.59
C ASP A 520 -26.44 -4.04 6.98
N ASN A 521 -26.79 -5.04 6.16
CA ASN A 521 -26.52 -6.45 6.46
C ASN A 521 -25.24 -6.94 5.76
N THR A 522 -24.11 -6.80 6.43
CA THR A 522 -22.77 -7.03 5.88
C THR A 522 -22.52 -8.47 5.43
N GLY A 523 -23.17 -9.44 6.08
CA GLY A 523 -23.07 -10.87 5.72
C GLY A 523 -23.99 -11.33 4.59
N GLN A 524 -24.84 -10.43 4.05
CA GLN A 524 -25.71 -10.73 2.92
C GLN A 524 -25.22 -10.05 1.64
N GLU A 525 -25.65 -10.60 0.50
CA GLU A 525 -25.41 -9.99 -0.81
C GLU A 525 -26.06 -8.62 -0.91
N LEU A 526 -25.34 -7.67 -1.51
CA LEU A 526 -25.85 -6.33 -1.80
C LEU A 526 -26.55 -6.37 -3.17
N LYS A 527 -27.76 -5.82 -3.25
CA LYS A 527 -28.54 -5.81 -4.49
C LYS A 527 -28.80 -4.39 -4.93
N MET A 528 -28.55 -4.12 -6.21
CA MET A 528 -28.87 -2.84 -6.85
C MET A 528 -29.78 -3.08 -8.05
N GLU A 529 -30.72 -2.18 -8.24
CA GLU A 529 -31.62 -2.16 -9.40
C GLU A 529 -31.60 -0.76 -9.98
N TYR A 530 -31.38 -0.63 -11.28
CA TYR A 530 -31.36 0.67 -11.93
C TYR A 530 -31.76 0.62 -13.40
N VAL A 531 -32.14 1.77 -13.93
CA VAL A 531 -32.39 1.97 -15.36
C VAL A 531 -31.35 2.94 -15.90
N GLN A 532 -30.49 2.45 -16.81
CA GLN A 532 -29.50 3.29 -17.48
C GLN A 532 -29.99 3.72 -18.87
N GLY A 533 -29.72 4.96 -19.24
CA GLY A 533 -29.97 5.52 -20.57
C GLY A 533 -28.68 5.94 -21.24
N ALA A 534 -28.45 5.49 -22.48
CA ALA A 534 -27.34 5.93 -23.29
C ALA A 534 -27.85 6.40 -24.66
N ASP A 535 -27.46 7.61 -25.05
CA ASP A 535 -27.73 8.11 -26.39
C ASP A 535 -27.00 7.26 -27.43
N LEU A 536 -27.70 6.94 -28.51
CA LEU A 536 -27.12 6.22 -29.63
C LEU A 536 -26.67 7.21 -30.70
N ALA A 537 -25.44 7.05 -31.17
CA ALA A 537 -25.01 7.70 -32.40
C ALA A 537 -25.73 7.04 -33.58
N LEU A 538 -26.84 7.63 -34.01
CA LEU A 538 -27.59 7.17 -35.17
C LEU A 538 -26.82 7.54 -36.45
N GLY A 539 -26.36 6.53 -37.19
CA GLY A 539 -25.96 6.71 -38.57
C GLY A 539 -27.18 6.71 -39.52
N ASP A 540 -27.00 7.18 -40.75
CA ASP A 540 -28.08 7.23 -41.75
C ASP A 540 -28.61 5.82 -42.11
N GLU A 541 -27.72 4.81 -42.21
CA GLU A 541 -28.05 3.43 -42.61
C GLU A 541 -27.74 2.38 -41.52
N PHE A 542 -26.73 2.64 -40.69
CA PHE A 542 -26.21 1.70 -39.69
C PHE A 542 -26.31 2.23 -38.27
N LEU A 543 -26.55 1.31 -37.33
CA LEU A 543 -26.55 1.56 -35.89
C LEU A 543 -25.53 0.66 -35.21
N TYR A 544 -24.60 1.27 -34.46
CA TYR A 544 -23.53 0.58 -33.75
C TYR A 544 -23.83 0.53 -32.25
N VAL A 545 -23.86 -0.67 -31.67
CA VAL A 545 -24.21 -0.87 -30.27
C VAL A 545 -23.19 -1.76 -29.60
N ASN A 546 -22.55 -1.28 -28.53
CA ASN A 546 -21.76 -2.15 -27.67
C ASN A 546 -22.71 -3.09 -26.91
N PRO A 547 -22.58 -4.42 -27.00
CA PRO A 547 -23.46 -5.36 -26.33
C PRO A 547 -23.25 -5.41 -24.81
N LEU A 548 -22.15 -4.87 -24.30
CA LEU A 548 -21.90 -4.69 -22.87
C LEU A 548 -22.67 -3.47 -22.36
N ILE A 549 -23.28 -3.60 -21.18
CA ILE A 549 -23.92 -2.47 -20.48
C ILE A 549 -22.96 -1.75 -19.53
N ASP A 550 -21.92 -2.47 -19.09
CA ASP A 550 -20.83 -2.03 -18.24
C ASP A 550 -19.52 -2.58 -18.82
N ASN A 551 -18.56 -1.71 -19.09
CA ASN A 551 -17.27 -2.11 -19.62
C ASN A 551 -16.29 -2.29 -18.46
N PHE A 552 -16.31 -3.47 -17.83
CA PHE A 552 -15.51 -3.79 -16.64
C PHE A 552 -14.04 -3.36 -16.75
N TYR A 553 -13.43 -3.53 -17.94
CA TYR A 553 -12.18 -2.85 -18.32
C TYR A 553 -12.36 -2.08 -19.63
N LYS A 554 -12.36 -0.74 -19.53
CA LYS A 554 -12.37 0.19 -20.68
C LYS A 554 -11.00 0.46 -21.28
N THR A 555 -9.95 0.38 -20.47
CA THR A 555 -8.55 0.63 -20.90
C THR A 555 -7.63 -0.41 -20.30
N ASN A 556 -6.49 -0.65 -20.95
CA ASN A 556 -5.49 -1.57 -20.41
C ASN A 556 -4.80 -0.92 -19.19
N PRO A 557 -4.91 -1.50 -17.98
CA PRO A 557 -4.24 -0.98 -16.79
C PRO A 557 -2.71 -1.12 -16.86
N PHE A 558 -2.18 -1.97 -17.75
CA PHE A 558 -0.76 -2.26 -17.89
C PHE A 558 -0.19 -1.60 -19.14
N LYS A 559 0.46 -0.45 -18.95
CA LYS A 559 0.99 0.38 -20.04
C LYS A 559 2.51 0.33 -20.17
N GLU A 560 3.22 0.08 -19.07
CA GLU A 560 4.68 0.04 -19.03
C GLU A 560 5.25 -0.96 -20.03
N GLU A 561 6.41 -0.65 -20.61
CA GLU A 561 7.10 -1.57 -21.54
C GLU A 561 7.75 -2.74 -20.80
N LYS A 562 8.23 -2.50 -19.58
CA LYS A 562 8.85 -3.49 -18.71
C LYS A 562 8.41 -3.24 -17.28
N ARG A 563 8.49 -4.28 -16.47
CA ARG A 563 8.15 -4.20 -15.06
C ARG A 563 9.24 -4.81 -14.20
N GLU A 564 9.64 -4.12 -13.14
CA GLU A 564 10.64 -4.62 -12.18
C GLU A 564 9.97 -5.36 -11.01
N PHE A 565 8.73 -4.97 -10.66
CA PHE A 565 7.98 -5.52 -9.54
C PHE A 565 6.82 -6.41 -10.01
N PRO A 566 6.34 -7.34 -9.16
CA PRO A 566 5.16 -8.14 -9.49
C PRO A 566 3.91 -7.26 -9.60
N VAL A 567 2.96 -7.73 -10.41
CA VAL A 567 1.59 -7.23 -10.38
C VAL A 567 0.84 -7.94 -9.26
N GLN A 568 0.24 -7.17 -8.36
CA GLN A 568 -0.46 -7.63 -7.18
C GLN A 568 -1.89 -7.08 -7.13
N PHE A 569 -2.85 -7.88 -7.57
CA PHE A 569 -4.27 -7.58 -7.45
C PHE A 569 -4.73 -7.62 -5.99
N PRO A 570 -5.79 -6.87 -5.63
CA PRO A 570 -6.21 -6.76 -4.24
C PRO A 570 -6.92 -8.03 -3.72
N TYR A 571 -7.64 -8.76 -4.57
CA TYR A 571 -8.37 -9.99 -4.19
C TYR A 571 -8.80 -10.76 -5.44
N LEU A 572 -9.19 -12.02 -5.26
CA LEU A 572 -9.78 -12.85 -6.32
C LEU A 572 -11.14 -12.29 -6.74
N TYR A 573 -11.43 -12.27 -8.04
CA TYR A 573 -12.63 -11.62 -8.55
C TYR A 573 -13.35 -12.46 -9.61
N ASN A 574 -14.67 -12.54 -9.50
CA ASN A 574 -15.55 -13.12 -10.51
C ASN A 574 -16.62 -12.10 -10.90
N TYR A 575 -16.44 -11.48 -12.05
CA TYR A 575 -17.37 -10.55 -12.65
C TYR A 575 -18.13 -11.24 -13.78
N ALA A 576 -19.45 -11.13 -13.78
CA ALA A 576 -20.30 -11.62 -14.85
C ALA A 576 -21.37 -10.61 -15.21
N GLN A 577 -21.66 -10.49 -16.51
CA GLN A 577 -22.87 -9.82 -16.99
C GLN A 577 -23.59 -10.69 -18.01
N VAL A 578 -24.91 -10.71 -17.89
CA VAL A 578 -25.82 -11.35 -18.85
C VAL A 578 -26.73 -10.26 -19.41
N VAL A 579 -26.56 -9.98 -20.68
CA VAL A 579 -27.32 -8.93 -21.38
C VAL A 579 -28.25 -9.58 -22.38
N THR A 580 -29.54 -9.24 -22.31
CA THR A 580 -30.51 -9.52 -23.36
C THR A 580 -30.82 -8.20 -24.05
N LEU A 581 -30.54 -8.13 -25.35
CA LEU A 581 -30.71 -6.93 -26.15
C LEU A 581 -31.73 -7.18 -27.25
N ASP A 582 -32.83 -6.45 -27.22
CA ASP A 582 -33.85 -6.52 -28.26
C ASP A 582 -33.28 -6.03 -29.59
N ILE A 583 -33.75 -6.57 -30.72
CA ILE A 583 -33.40 -6.02 -32.02
C ILE A 583 -34.22 -4.73 -32.23
N PRO A 584 -33.59 -3.57 -32.55
CA PRO A 584 -34.32 -2.33 -32.78
C PRO A 584 -35.35 -2.47 -33.91
N ASP A 585 -36.53 -1.86 -33.73
CA ASP A 585 -37.58 -1.86 -34.75
C ASP A 585 -37.08 -1.26 -36.06
N GLY A 586 -37.37 -1.94 -37.16
CA GLY A 586 -36.92 -1.52 -38.49
C GLY A 586 -35.47 -1.87 -38.83
N TYR A 587 -34.75 -2.58 -37.96
CA TYR A 587 -33.37 -3.04 -38.23
C TYR A 587 -33.27 -4.57 -38.34
N VAL A 588 -32.18 -5.02 -38.96
CA VAL A 588 -31.68 -6.41 -38.95
C VAL A 588 -30.23 -6.41 -38.49
N ILE A 589 -29.75 -7.55 -38.00
CA ILE A 589 -28.34 -7.74 -37.63
C ILE A 589 -27.53 -7.85 -38.92
N ASP A 590 -26.54 -6.96 -39.09
CA ASP A 590 -25.59 -6.98 -40.21
C ASP A 590 -24.30 -7.68 -39.79
N GLU A 591 -23.76 -7.31 -38.62
CA GLU A 591 -22.57 -7.90 -38.03
C GLU A 591 -22.76 -8.18 -36.53
N LEU A 592 -22.31 -9.36 -36.10
CA LEU A 592 -22.29 -9.76 -34.70
C LEU A 592 -20.85 -10.08 -34.28
N PRO A 593 -20.38 -9.57 -33.13
CA PRO A 593 -19.13 -10.01 -32.52
C PRO A 593 -19.01 -11.53 -32.44
N LYS A 594 -17.80 -12.07 -32.60
CA LYS A 594 -17.60 -13.52 -32.48
C LYS A 594 -17.54 -13.93 -31.00
N SER A 595 -18.16 -15.05 -30.65
CA SER A 595 -17.95 -15.66 -29.34
C SER A 595 -16.50 -16.10 -29.18
N GLU A 596 -15.91 -15.86 -28.01
CA GLU A 596 -14.50 -16.09 -27.74
C GLU A 596 -14.26 -16.43 -26.27
N LYS A 597 -13.25 -17.27 -26.01
CA LYS A 597 -12.73 -17.52 -24.68
C LYS A 597 -11.24 -17.19 -24.67
N LEU A 598 -10.85 -16.23 -23.84
CA LEU A 598 -9.44 -15.92 -23.57
C LEU A 598 -9.05 -16.59 -22.25
N VAL A 599 -7.88 -17.22 -22.21
CA VAL A 599 -7.32 -17.82 -21.00
C VAL A 599 -5.84 -17.45 -20.94
N MET A 600 -5.40 -17.01 -19.77
CA MET A 600 -3.99 -16.81 -19.47
C MET A 600 -3.51 -17.94 -18.56
N ASN A 601 -2.38 -18.56 -18.91
CA ASN A 601 -1.79 -19.71 -18.21
C ASN A 601 -2.84 -20.82 -17.95
N ASP A 602 -2.77 -21.47 -16.79
CA ASP A 602 -3.70 -22.49 -16.31
C ASP A 602 -4.97 -21.87 -15.69
N ASP A 603 -5.64 -20.97 -16.41
CA ASP A 603 -6.87 -20.27 -15.96
C ASP A 603 -6.66 -19.26 -14.82
N ASP A 604 -5.42 -18.76 -14.66
CA ASP A 604 -5.05 -17.68 -13.72
C ASP A 604 -5.95 -16.45 -13.94
N ILE A 605 -6.17 -16.11 -15.21
CA ILE A 605 -7.16 -15.13 -15.66
C ILE A 605 -7.91 -15.74 -16.84
N SER A 606 -9.23 -15.56 -16.85
CA SER A 606 -10.07 -16.00 -17.96
C SER A 606 -11.14 -14.99 -18.30
N LEU A 607 -11.45 -14.93 -19.60
CA LEU A 607 -12.58 -14.21 -20.15
C LEU A 607 -13.42 -15.18 -20.97
N LEU A 608 -14.71 -15.29 -20.66
CA LEU A 608 -15.72 -15.87 -21.53
C LEU A 608 -16.56 -14.74 -22.11
N TYR A 609 -16.55 -14.60 -23.43
CA TYR A 609 -17.44 -13.71 -24.18
C TYR A 609 -18.29 -14.56 -25.11
N ARG A 610 -19.54 -14.84 -24.73
CA ARG A 610 -20.46 -15.66 -25.54
C ARG A 610 -21.64 -14.82 -25.98
N ILE A 611 -21.78 -14.60 -27.27
CA ILE A 611 -22.88 -13.85 -27.87
C ILE A 611 -23.63 -14.70 -28.88
N VAL A 612 -24.95 -14.70 -28.79
CA VAL A 612 -25.84 -15.51 -29.64
C VAL A 612 -27.04 -14.66 -30.04
N ALA A 613 -27.34 -14.63 -31.34
CA ALA A 613 -28.55 -14.01 -31.86
C ALA A 613 -29.69 -15.03 -31.97
N THR A 614 -30.91 -14.56 -31.73
CA THR A 614 -32.18 -15.24 -32.04
C THR A 614 -33.02 -14.31 -32.91
N ASP A 615 -34.18 -14.77 -33.38
CA ASP A 615 -35.06 -13.98 -34.25
C ASP A 615 -35.56 -12.66 -33.62
N LYS A 616 -35.53 -12.55 -32.28
CA LYS A 616 -36.08 -11.41 -31.54
C LYS A 616 -35.05 -10.62 -30.73
N ALA A 617 -33.99 -11.28 -30.27
CA ALA A 617 -33.04 -10.69 -29.35
C ALA A 617 -31.64 -11.29 -29.49
N ILE A 618 -30.65 -10.53 -29.04
CA ILE A 618 -29.26 -10.95 -28.90
C ILE A 618 -28.99 -11.19 -27.41
N ARG A 619 -28.39 -12.34 -27.08
CA ARG A 619 -28.00 -12.68 -25.72
C ARG A 619 -26.49 -12.72 -25.59
N LEU A 620 -25.95 -11.90 -24.70
CA LEU A 620 -24.55 -11.89 -24.29
C LEU A 620 -24.41 -12.54 -22.90
N GLN A 621 -23.44 -13.43 -22.78
CA GLN A 621 -22.90 -13.92 -21.51
C GLN A 621 -21.42 -13.56 -21.47
N TYR A 622 -21.07 -12.62 -20.59
CA TYR A 622 -19.71 -12.18 -20.34
C TYR A 622 -19.28 -12.63 -18.94
N GLN A 623 -18.10 -13.22 -18.79
CA GLN A 623 -17.55 -13.59 -17.50
C GLN A 623 -16.05 -13.40 -17.46
N TYR A 624 -15.57 -12.55 -16.56
CA TYR A 624 -14.16 -12.38 -16.22
C TYR A 624 -13.89 -13.05 -14.87
N LYS A 625 -12.85 -13.90 -14.81
CA LYS A 625 -12.36 -14.50 -13.56
C LYS A 625 -10.89 -14.21 -13.37
N LEU A 626 -10.56 -13.74 -12.18
CA LEU A 626 -9.21 -13.60 -11.66
C LEU A 626 -9.03 -14.62 -10.54
N LYS A 627 -8.22 -15.65 -10.78
CA LYS A 627 -7.96 -16.77 -9.86
C LYS A 627 -6.58 -16.73 -9.20
N LYS A 628 -5.72 -15.82 -9.63
CA LYS A 628 -4.39 -15.56 -9.07
C LYS A 628 -4.21 -14.06 -8.87
N ILE A 629 -3.72 -13.66 -7.70
CA ILE A 629 -3.56 -12.24 -7.37
C ILE A 629 -2.15 -11.71 -7.57
N GLN A 630 -1.14 -12.56 -7.76
CA GLN A 630 0.25 -12.14 -7.89
C GLN A 630 0.87 -12.70 -9.16
N PHE A 631 1.35 -11.82 -10.05
CA PHE A 631 2.04 -12.16 -11.29
C PHE A 631 3.46 -11.60 -11.24
N LEU A 632 4.45 -12.44 -11.48
CA LEU A 632 5.87 -12.06 -11.42
C LEU A 632 6.29 -11.22 -12.64
N PRO A 633 7.43 -10.49 -12.57
CA PRO A 633 7.93 -9.69 -13.70
C PRO A 633 8.04 -10.45 -15.03
N ASN A 634 8.41 -11.73 -14.99
CA ASN A 634 8.51 -12.58 -16.18
C ASN A 634 7.14 -13.00 -16.77
N GLU A 635 6.04 -12.79 -16.05
CA GLU A 635 4.67 -13.03 -16.52
C GLU A 635 4.01 -11.75 -17.07
N TYR A 636 4.69 -10.59 -16.96
CA TYR A 636 4.12 -9.28 -17.25
C TYR A 636 3.72 -9.10 -18.71
N ASP A 637 4.54 -9.55 -19.66
CA ASP A 637 4.24 -9.41 -21.09
C ASP A 637 2.96 -10.16 -21.46
N LEU A 638 2.80 -11.39 -20.96
CA LEU A 638 1.57 -12.18 -21.12
C LEU A 638 0.35 -11.48 -20.49
N LEU A 639 0.52 -10.90 -19.30
CA LEU A 639 -0.55 -10.16 -18.63
C LEU A 639 -0.97 -8.93 -19.43
N LYS A 640 -0.01 -8.14 -19.88
CA LYS A 640 -0.23 -6.93 -20.69
C LYS A 640 -0.96 -7.26 -21.99
N ASP A 641 -0.54 -8.32 -22.68
CA ASP A 641 -1.16 -8.80 -23.92
C ASP A 641 -2.58 -9.33 -23.67
N PHE A 642 -2.81 -10.06 -22.58
CA PHE A 642 -4.14 -10.55 -22.21
C PHE A 642 -5.11 -9.38 -22.01
N PHE A 643 -4.71 -8.35 -21.25
CA PHE A 643 -5.54 -7.18 -21.02
C PHE A 643 -5.73 -6.33 -22.28
N ALA A 644 -4.73 -6.27 -23.17
CA ALA A 644 -4.90 -5.62 -24.48
C ALA A 644 -5.98 -6.33 -25.32
N LYS A 645 -5.93 -7.66 -25.43
CA LYS A 645 -6.95 -8.46 -26.12
C LYS A 645 -8.32 -8.34 -25.47
N LEU A 646 -8.38 -8.35 -24.14
CA LEU A 646 -9.62 -8.19 -23.38
C LEU A 646 -10.28 -6.84 -23.67
N VAL A 647 -9.52 -5.74 -23.64
CA VAL A 647 -10.06 -4.40 -23.87
C VAL A 647 -10.50 -4.23 -25.33
N LEU A 648 -9.73 -4.76 -26.29
CA LEU A 648 -10.15 -4.82 -27.69
C LEU A 648 -11.46 -5.60 -27.84
N LYS A 649 -11.57 -6.76 -27.17
CA LYS A 649 -12.80 -7.56 -27.19
C LYS A 649 -14.00 -6.80 -26.63
N ASN A 650 -13.80 -6.07 -25.54
CA ASN A 650 -14.85 -5.25 -24.90
C ASN A 650 -15.26 -4.04 -25.75
N SER A 651 -14.46 -3.66 -26.75
CA SER A 651 -14.76 -2.56 -27.67
C SER A 651 -15.56 -3.00 -28.91
N GLU A 652 -15.70 -4.31 -29.16
CA GLU A 652 -16.47 -4.82 -30.30
C GLU A 652 -17.95 -4.42 -30.19
N GLN A 653 -18.54 -4.05 -31.34
CA GLN A 653 -19.92 -3.58 -31.43
C GLN A 653 -20.75 -4.52 -32.29
N ILE A 654 -22.05 -4.59 -31.99
CA ILE A 654 -23.06 -5.11 -32.90
C ILE A 654 -23.34 -4.04 -33.95
N VAL A 655 -23.43 -4.45 -35.21
CA VAL A 655 -23.85 -3.59 -36.31
C VAL A 655 -25.26 -3.98 -36.74
N PHE A 656 -26.18 -3.04 -36.65
CA PHE A 656 -27.53 -3.15 -37.16
C PHE A 656 -27.68 -2.35 -38.46
N LYS A 657 -28.40 -2.90 -39.44
CA LYS A 657 -28.72 -2.25 -40.71
C LYS A 657 -30.23 -2.02 -40.84
N LYS A 658 -30.65 -0.85 -41.32
CA LYS A 658 -32.07 -0.57 -41.59
C LYS A 658 -32.63 -1.55 -42.64
N LYS A 659 -33.85 -2.05 -42.41
CA LYS A 659 -34.61 -2.83 -43.39
C LYS A 659 -34.94 -1.93 -44.59
N VAL A 660 -34.60 -2.36 -45.80
CA VAL A 660 -35.08 -1.71 -47.03
C VAL A 660 -36.54 -2.10 -47.22
N VAL A 661 -37.43 -1.11 -47.24
CA VAL A 661 -38.84 -1.32 -47.62
C VAL A 661 -38.89 -1.31 -49.14
N GLU A 662 -39.05 -2.47 -49.78
CA GLU A 662 -39.42 -2.51 -51.20
C GLU A 662 -40.86 -2.02 -51.36
N GLU A 663 -41.05 -0.80 -51.87
CA GLU A 663 -42.36 -0.34 -52.33
C GLU A 663 -42.78 -1.20 -53.53
N GLN A 664 -43.85 -1.98 -53.38
CA GLN A 664 -44.45 -2.68 -54.51
C GLN A 664 -45.01 -1.65 -55.51
N PRO A 665 -44.74 -1.80 -56.83
CA PRO A 665 -45.27 -0.88 -57.82
C PRO A 665 -46.80 -0.96 -57.85
N VAL A 666 -47.44 0.19 -57.64
CA VAL A 666 -48.87 0.38 -57.81
C VAL A 666 -49.21 0.16 -59.28
N ASN A 667 -49.79 -1.00 -59.60
CA ASN A 667 -50.40 -1.24 -60.90
C ASN A 667 -51.64 -0.35 -61.05
N ASN A 668 -51.48 0.77 -61.77
CA ASN A 668 -52.61 1.55 -62.28
C ASN A 668 -53.36 0.71 -63.32
N VAL A 669 -54.49 0.15 -62.92
CA VAL A 669 -55.50 -0.36 -63.87
C VAL A 669 -56.29 0.86 -64.37
N VAL A 670 -56.03 1.24 -65.62
CA VAL A 670 -56.87 2.16 -66.38
C VAL A 670 -58.03 1.33 -66.93
N ASN A 671 -59.25 1.66 -66.52
CA ASN A 671 -60.47 1.14 -67.14
C ASN A 671 -60.78 1.98 -68.40
N GLU A 672 -60.94 1.31 -69.54
CA GLU A 672 -61.72 1.77 -70.70
C GLU A 672 -63.19 1.38 -70.54
#